data_AF-A0A2H0TCX0-F1
#
_entry.id   AF-A0A2H0TCX0-F1
#
_cell.length_a   1.000
_cell.length_b   1.000
_cell.length_c   1.000
_cell.angle_alpha   90.00
_cell.angle_beta   90.00
_cell.angle_gamma   90.00
#
_symmetry.space_group_name_H-M   'P 1'
#
loop_
_entity.id
_entity.type
_entity.pdbx_description
1 polymer ?
#
loop_
_entity_poly.entity_id
_entity_poly.type
_entity_poly.pdbx_seq_one_letter_code
_entity_poly.pdbx_strand_id
1 'polypeptide(L)'
;MTEWSSIIPRLLKVIMSISYRDDLLDAIRNDAALNSALQATPYVAFLSKLNAEERKGSDIGKQWASLPKREPKKAKKKARLSSEAAALEKRIKLELAQFVHSGNIKSEDDVDALYEQIRSSFGKDIKITQYRFGKRKYKSLIDDLLWTGGKDGTFTALKEIVRKDLPIEKFSEYHPHIPVSLVEKKKQEISGVTQTSLPVKLLPGVGRLTDDIRHADANFSFPGNSYHEPFVISGGKSDFSFIVINGPQVGMQYSKVIAENPVRCALAQAERDKCDAVLLTGTIDVDTKKAAGPTKALRALFSGRNTNVDMLNPIYQKEAKSILSEAMGRDIVYETTAEIFSNLLSGWRKITIQPDEQPEFNGDVFIVFGPKEEEIILAGAYWELHYNTMRKIDLILAEISVARSGLARAKKNGNTREERKLENKLLELQDLRTRTRMTNVSVEDWKKMYRKMLAFVVRSFEQTIPNAKVINKGTTYLKVNGSVFEMHIPSTLQVTDALLSKFVGSYAHATLRKSFADTVVICHPYAINHRVTAREIDAEGKRRSAEIHVAPICVDGVILRDRIKTITKSVHAIQRAVFHPLFNPGVLKFRCAKGLITTSMFGIDALRKHLRILSGAESKTKIADKYIYLFVGTDPHWGSRSKEFIWCDERREYLGMTECAFHLLRKYRNMKSLGVHMFVSNDDITQGHHFPSQKQPHQNQMPYDFFEKKWGEAIAEAEKVAENNDPKALFKLLRDMRDLSLDQIRVRGIDWVRDQLEEVLYRHLKPNVDIFDGILSSGTRAGLIVKGASHYLQTQFDRRDIGLINFGDGNHFSKTTDRNLMENTIVAQYLRLLLGQMKKWEKEKDLLDALVRDPIHGNQFIGWGTVEAPGGYVWAFDLRSSPTGLGIDWNDPFLKMSRNDMKRGNFTRFFENKYTVKVVGDKHFYTTQCTAQALYLMGPPGTSTDVYGELGFPPNNTGILFVGLPAEGPDAGPILFRPLLYDRLREYIEEKKPFDWDSFLPNPL
;
A
#
# COMPACT_ATOMS: atom_id res chain seq x y z
N MET A 1 54.35 20.15 -18.89
CA MET A 1 54.28 18.68 -18.79
C MET A 1 55.68 18.06 -18.58
N THR A 2 56.56 18.75 -17.83
CA THR A 2 58.00 18.40 -17.71
C THR A 2 58.53 18.40 -16.27
N GLU A 3 57.69 18.61 -15.25
CA GLU A 3 58.09 18.58 -13.83
C GLU A 3 57.63 17.34 -13.05
N TRP A 4 56.81 16.46 -13.64
CA TRP A 4 56.34 15.23 -12.98
C TRP A 4 57.40 14.13 -12.87
N SER A 5 58.50 14.23 -13.62
CA SER A 5 59.59 13.24 -13.63
C SER A 5 60.52 13.33 -12.41
N SER A 6 60.50 14.42 -11.64
CA SER A 6 61.33 14.61 -10.44
C SER A 6 60.60 14.20 -9.14
N ILE A 7 59.27 14.21 -9.14
CA ILE A 7 58.42 13.93 -7.98
C ILE A 7 58.26 12.42 -7.76
N ILE A 8 58.03 11.66 -8.83
CA ILE A 8 57.80 10.20 -8.76
C ILE A 8 59.00 9.44 -8.15
N PRO A 9 60.26 9.71 -8.52
CA PRO A 9 61.41 9.05 -7.91
C PRO A 9 61.62 9.42 -6.43
N ARG A 10 61.25 10.64 -6.01
CA ARG A 10 61.35 11.09 -4.60
C ARG A 10 60.27 10.44 -3.73
N LEU A 11 59.03 10.36 -4.23
CA LEU A 11 57.93 9.63 -3.59
C LEU A 11 58.23 8.13 -3.52
N LEU A 12 58.79 7.54 -4.58
CA LEU A 12 59.30 6.16 -4.55
C LEU A 12 60.45 5.99 -3.56
N LYS A 13 61.33 6.99 -3.37
CA LYS A 13 62.41 6.93 -2.38
C LYS A 13 61.89 6.96 -0.94
N VAL A 14 60.85 7.76 -0.66
CA VAL A 14 60.16 7.82 0.65
C VAL A 14 59.32 6.56 0.91
N ILE A 15 58.65 6.03 -0.12
CA ILE A 15 57.91 4.77 -0.03
C ILE A 15 58.87 3.57 0.12
N MET A 16 60.03 3.58 -0.54
CA MET A 16 61.04 2.53 -0.41
C MET A 16 61.94 2.68 0.82
N SER A 17 62.02 3.86 1.45
CA SER A 17 62.70 4.03 2.75
C SER A 17 61.84 3.59 3.93
N ILE A 18 60.52 3.45 3.76
CA ILE A 18 59.61 2.83 4.73
C ILE A 18 59.43 1.35 4.33
N SER A 19 60.53 0.60 4.42
CA SER A 19 60.51 -0.85 4.21
C SER A 19 60.06 -1.56 5.49
N TYR A 20 58.76 -1.60 5.75
CA TYR A 20 58.17 -2.54 6.72
C TYR A 20 57.79 -3.86 6.03
N ARG A 21 58.75 -4.46 5.32
CA ARG A 21 58.54 -5.76 4.67
C ARG A 21 59.06 -6.93 5.53
N ASP A 22 60.08 -6.69 6.36
CA ASP A 22 60.68 -7.74 7.18
C ASP A 22 60.06 -7.78 8.60
N ASP A 23 59.77 -6.63 9.21
CA ASP A 23 59.12 -6.57 10.54
C ASP A 23 57.63 -6.97 10.53
N LEU A 24 56.91 -6.78 9.40
CA LEU A 24 55.53 -7.26 9.29
C LEU A 24 55.49 -8.79 9.07
N LEU A 25 56.49 -9.36 8.40
CA LEU A 25 56.61 -10.81 8.23
C LEU A 25 57.10 -11.49 9.51
N ASP A 26 57.92 -10.82 10.33
CA ASP A 26 58.31 -11.33 11.66
C ASP A 26 57.25 -11.12 12.73
N ALA A 27 56.43 -10.06 12.66
CA ALA A 27 55.24 -9.90 13.49
C ALA A 27 54.13 -10.92 13.14
N ILE A 28 54.00 -11.29 11.85
CA ILE A 28 53.09 -12.35 11.40
C ILE A 28 53.64 -13.75 11.74
N ARG A 29 54.96 -13.93 11.86
CA ARG A 29 55.59 -15.22 12.20
C ARG A 29 55.69 -15.50 13.70
N ASN A 30 55.70 -14.48 14.56
CA ASN A 30 55.89 -14.65 16.01
C ASN A 30 54.68 -14.28 16.89
N ASP A 31 53.50 -14.03 16.32
CA ASP A 31 52.28 -13.82 17.12
C ASP A 31 51.72 -15.16 17.64
N ALA A 32 52.16 -15.54 18.86
CA ALA A 32 51.62 -16.68 19.60
C ALA A 32 50.12 -16.54 19.95
N ALA A 33 49.53 -15.34 19.86
CA ALA A 33 48.10 -15.14 20.03
C ALA A 33 47.31 -15.45 18.75
N LEU A 34 47.92 -15.34 17.56
CA LEU A 34 47.28 -15.72 16.30
C LEU A 34 47.28 -17.24 16.06
N ASN A 35 48.30 -17.96 16.54
CA ASN A 35 48.32 -19.43 16.55
C ASN A 35 47.43 -20.05 17.65
N SER A 36 47.15 -19.31 18.72
CA SER A 36 46.20 -19.70 19.78
C SER A 36 44.73 -19.47 19.36
N ALA A 37 44.45 -18.41 18.58
CA ALA A 37 43.09 -18.10 18.11
C ALA A 37 42.61 -18.98 16.94
N LEU A 38 43.53 -19.62 16.19
CA LEU A 38 43.20 -20.57 15.11
C LEU A 38 43.00 -22.02 15.58
N GLN A 39 43.22 -22.32 16.86
CA GLN A 39 42.91 -23.62 17.47
C GLN A 39 41.71 -23.60 18.43
N ALA A 40 41.02 -22.46 18.55
CA ALA A 40 39.87 -22.31 19.43
C ALA A 40 38.62 -21.88 18.65
N THR A 41 37.98 -22.82 17.94
CA THR A 41 36.52 -22.76 17.75
C THR A 41 35.91 -24.17 17.72
N PRO A 42 34.90 -24.46 18.56
CA PRO A 42 34.52 -25.81 18.95
C PRO A 42 33.46 -26.41 18.01
N TYR A 43 33.75 -26.48 16.71
CA TYR A 43 32.78 -27.01 15.72
C TYR A 43 33.21 -28.35 15.09
N VAL A 44 34.49 -28.71 15.14
CA VAL A 44 34.99 -29.99 14.61
C VAL A 44 35.01 -31.11 15.67
N ALA A 45 35.08 -30.76 16.95
CA ALA A 45 34.86 -31.70 18.07
C ALA A 45 33.37 -32.03 18.31
N PHE A 46 32.45 -31.20 17.80
CA PHE A 46 31.01 -31.45 17.85
C PHE A 46 30.56 -32.41 16.76
N LEU A 47 31.11 -32.30 15.55
CA LEU A 47 30.80 -33.20 14.42
C LEU A 47 31.50 -34.57 14.49
N SER A 48 32.58 -34.70 15.26
CA SER A 48 33.22 -36.00 15.56
C SER A 48 32.59 -36.72 16.76
N LYS A 49 31.86 -36.02 17.64
CA LYS A 49 30.96 -36.64 18.64
C LYS A 49 29.59 -37.02 18.06
N LEU A 50 29.06 -36.26 17.09
CA LEU A 50 27.82 -36.62 16.39
C LEU A 50 27.97 -37.89 15.51
N ASN A 51 29.12 -38.11 14.89
CA ASN A 51 29.38 -39.35 14.11
C ASN A 51 29.86 -40.55 14.96
N ALA A 52 30.13 -40.36 16.25
CA ALA A 52 30.44 -41.45 17.19
C ALA A 52 29.26 -41.82 18.11
N GLU A 53 28.25 -40.96 18.25
CA GLU A 53 26.99 -41.27 18.93
C GLU A 53 25.90 -41.82 17.98
N GLU A 54 26.02 -41.65 16.66
CA GLU A 54 25.19 -42.40 15.68
C GLU A 54 25.62 -43.87 15.48
N ARG A 55 26.63 -44.36 16.22
CA ARG A 55 27.02 -45.78 16.29
C ARG A 55 26.96 -46.38 17.70
N LYS A 56 26.24 -45.74 18.63
CA LYS A 56 25.81 -46.34 19.91
C LYS A 56 24.30 -46.15 20.17
N GLY A 57 23.52 -46.22 19.09
CA GLY A 57 22.06 -46.36 19.13
C GLY A 57 21.57 -47.77 18.78
N SER A 58 22.39 -48.82 18.96
CA SER A 58 22.03 -50.21 18.63
C SER A 58 21.42 -51.01 19.79
N ASP A 59 20.99 -50.36 20.87
CA ASP A 59 20.27 -51.04 21.97
C ASP A 59 18.87 -50.45 22.27
N ILE A 60 18.30 -49.68 21.34
CA ILE A 60 16.85 -49.47 21.25
C ILE A 60 16.17 -50.64 20.49
N GLY A 61 16.93 -51.70 20.18
CA GLY A 61 16.43 -52.99 19.69
C GLY A 61 15.97 -53.96 20.79
N LYS A 62 16.22 -53.68 22.08
CA LYS A 62 15.90 -54.61 23.19
C LYS A 62 15.10 -54.02 24.36
N GLN A 63 14.78 -52.73 24.36
CA GLN A 63 13.78 -52.12 25.27
C GLN A 63 12.43 -51.78 24.61
N TRP A 64 12.26 -52.12 23.32
CA TRP A 64 10.93 -52.20 22.67
C TRP A 64 10.38 -53.64 22.62
N ALA A 65 11.04 -54.58 23.32
CA ALA A 65 10.59 -55.96 23.49
C ALA A 65 9.76 -56.18 24.77
N SER A 66 9.54 -55.15 25.58
CA SER A 66 8.65 -55.19 26.76
C SER A 66 7.50 -54.18 26.72
N LEU A 67 7.34 -53.41 25.62
CA LEU A 67 6.08 -52.76 25.32
C LEU A 67 5.13 -53.82 24.74
N PRO A 68 3.88 -53.95 25.23
CA PRO A 68 2.98 -54.96 24.72
C PRO A 68 2.84 -54.76 23.21
N LYS A 69 3.23 -55.78 22.43
CA LYS A 69 2.95 -55.86 20.99
C LYS A 69 1.48 -55.50 20.81
N ARG A 70 1.17 -54.26 20.41
CA ARG A 70 -0.18 -53.89 19.99
C ARG A 70 -0.45 -54.76 18.78
N GLU A 71 -1.32 -55.74 18.97
CA GLU A 71 -1.64 -56.76 17.99
C GLU A 71 -1.77 -56.13 16.59
N PRO A 72 -1.16 -56.71 15.53
CA PRO A 72 -1.37 -56.27 14.14
C PRO A 72 -2.86 -56.32 13.74
N LYS A 73 -3.69 -57.03 14.52
CA LYS A 73 -5.15 -57.02 14.44
C LYS A 73 -5.78 -55.65 14.74
N LYS A 74 -5.24 -54.83 15.66
CA LYS A 74 -5.84 -53.52 16.03
C LYS A 74 -5.59 -52.43 14.98
N ALA A 75 -4.42 -52.41 14.34
CA ALA A 75 -4.11 -51.46 13.26
C ALA A 75 -4.88 -51.79 11.97
N LYS A 76 -4.96 -53.07 11.58
CA LYS A 76 -5.81 -53.53 10.46
C LYS A 76 -7.30 -53.28 10.73
N LYS A 77 -7.77 -53.52 11.96
CA LYS A 77 -9.16 -53.22 12.37
C LYS A 77 -9.45 -51.71 12.29
N LYS A 78 -8.52 -50.85 12.69
CA LYS A 78 -8.68 -49.38 12.62
C LYS A 78 -8.72 -48.86 11.16
N ALA A 79 -7.86 -49.38 10.28
CA ALA A 79 -7.87 -49.02 8.86
C ALA A 79 -9.16 -49.51 8.16
N ARG A 80 -9.61 -50.73 8.47
CA ARG A 80 -10.87 -51.29 7.97
C ARG A 80 -12.08 -50.49 8.46
N LEU A 81 -12.15 -50.15 9.75
CA LEU A 81 -13.21 -49.29 10.31
C LEU A 81 -13.21 -47.89 9.66
N SER A 82 -12.04 -47.32 9.35
CA SER A 82 -11.94 -46.03 8.65
C SER A 82 -12.47 -46.09 7.22
N SER A 83 -12.18 -47.17 6.49
CA SER A 83 -12.70 -47.43 5.15
C SER A 83 -14.23 -47.63 5.16
N GLU A 84 -14.73 -48.44 6.10
CA GLU A 84 -16.16 -48.70 6.28
C GLU A 84 -16.92 -47.42 6.70
N ALA A 85 -16.32 -46.58 7.55
CA ALA A 85 -16.87 -45.28 7.93
C ALA A 85 -16.95 -44.29 6.75
N ALA A 86 -15.95 -44.26 5.87
CA ALA A 86 -15.99 -43.44 4.65
C ALA A 86 -17.07 -43.91 3.66
N ALA A 87 -17.24 -45.23 3.52
CA ALA A 87 -18.32 -45.81 2.71
C ALA A 87 -19.70 -45.51 3.30
N LEU A 88 -19.84 -45.55 4.64
CA LEU A 88 -21.06 -45.17 5.34
C LEU A 88 -21.39 -43.68 5.16
N GLU A 89 -20.40 -42.79 5.29
CA GLU A 89 -20.61 -41.35 5.02
C GLU A 89 -21.10 -41.12 3.59
N LYS A 90 -20.58 -41.84 2.61
CA LYS A 90 -21.04 -41.75 1.21
C LYS A 90 -22.49 -42.20 1.05
N ARG A 91 -22.91 -43.28 1.73
CA ARG A 91 -24.31 -43.76 1.73
C ARG A 91 -25.24 -42.75 2.39
N ILE A 92 -24.86 -42.21 3.56
CA ILE A 92 -25.62 -41.16 4.25
C ILE A 92 -25.77 -39.93 3.37
N LYS A 93 -24.70 -39.48 2.70
CA LYS A 93 -24.75 -38.34 1.76
C LYS A 93 -25.70 -38.60 0.59
N LEU A 94 -25.69 -39.81 0.02
CA LEU A 94 -26.55 -40.18 -1.10
C LEU A 94 -28.04 -40.14 -0.70
N GLU A 95 -28.36 -40.69 0.46
CA GLU A 95 -29.73 -40.71 0.98
C GLU A 95 -30.21 -39.30 1.34
N LEU A 96 -29.37 -38.50 2.01
CA LEU A 96 -29.65 -37.09 2.27
C LEU A 96 -29.89 -36.31 0.97
N ALA A 97 -29.05 -36.52 -0.06
CA ALA A 97 -29.23 -35.86 -1.34
C ALA A 97 -30.58 -36.22 -1.98
N GLN A 98 -31.00 -37.48 -1.93
CA GLN A 98 -32.33 -37.88 -2.42
C GLN A 98 -33.46 -37.18 -1.67
N PHE A 99 -33.38 -37.11 -0.33
CA PHE A 99 -34.36 -36.39 0.48
C PHE A 99 -34.43 -34.89 0.13
N VAL A 100 -33.29 -34.23 -0.06
CA VAL A 100 -33.24 -32.82 -0.48
C VAL A 100 -33.86 -32.62 -1.86
N HIS A 101 -33.46 -33.42 -2.86
CA HIS A 101 -33.94 -33.25 -4.24
C HIS A 101 -35.41 -33.65 -4.43
N SER A 102 -35.95 -34.51 -3.55
CA SER A 102 -37.36 -34.88 -3.55
C SER A 102 -38.30 -33.79 -3.01
N GLY A 103 -37.78 -32.68 -2.48
CA GLY A 103 -38.59 -31.58 -1.95
C GLY A 103 -39.28 -31.89 -0.62
N ASN A 104 -38.79 -32.89 0.11
CA ASN A 104 -39.36 -33.33 1.39
C ASN A 104 -39.02 -32.41 2.57
N ILE A 105 -38.05 -31.50 2.41
CA ILE A 105 -37.74 -30.46 3.39
C ILE A 105 -38.62 -29.25 3.06
N LYS A 106 -39.63 -28.96 3.88
CA LYS A 106 -40.55 -27.82 3.68
C LYS A 106 -40.31 -26.70 4.69
N SER A 107 -39.69 -27.01 5.82
CA SER A 107 -39.37 -26.10 6.91
C SER A 107 -38.05 -26.47 7.60
N GLU A 108 -37.59 -25.62 8.52
CA GLU A 108 -36.40 -25.89 9.34
C GLU A 108 -36.63 -27.06 10.32
N ASP A 109 -37.87 -27.25 10.78
CA ASP A 109 -38.24 -28.36 11.66
C ASP A 109 -38.13 -29.72 10.95
N ASP A 110 -38.35 -29.76 9.63
CA ASP A 110 -38.16 -30.95 8.81
C ASP A 110 -36.67 -31.34 8.70
N VAL A 111 -35.76 -30.36 8.78
CA VAL A 111 -34.31 -30.60 8.80
C VAL A 111 -33.91 -31.32 10.09
N ASP A 112 -34.46 -30.95 11.25
CA ASP A 112 -34.15 -31.63 12.51
C ASP A 112 -34.88 -32.99 12.63
N ALA A 113 -36.07 -33.15 12.04
CA ALA A 113 -36.76 -34.44 11.95
C ALA A 113 -36.01 -35.46 11.07
N LEU A 114 -35.47 -35.00 9.93
CA LEU A 114 -34.68 -35.82 9.02
C LEU A 114 -33.36 -36.32 9.68
N TYR A 115 -32.80 -35.59 10.65
CA TYR A 115 -31.66 -36.07 11.42
C TYR A 115 -31.98 -37.34 12.21
N GLU A 116 -33.09 -37.35 12.93
CA GLU A 116 -33.50 -38.50 13.73
C GLU A 116 -33.88 -39.68 12.84
N GLN A 117 -34.47 -39.42 11.66
CA GLN A 117 -34.78 -40.45 10.65
C GLN A 117 -33.51 -41.11 10.09
N ILE A 118 -32.52 -40.33 9.68
CA ILE A 118 -31.23 -40.84 9.16
C ILE A 118 -30.47 -41.57 10.28
N ARG A 119 -30.46 -41.02 11.50
CA ARG A 119 -29.80 -41.63 12.66
C ARG A 119 -30.43 -42.97 13.03
N SER A 120 -31.75 -43.10 12.91
CA SER A 120 -32.46 -44.37 13.11
C SER A 120 -32.12 -45.37 12.01
N SER A 121 -32.20 -44.95 10.74
CA SER A 121 -31.99 -45.80 9.56
C SER A 121 -30.56 -46.35 9.47
N PHE A 122 -29.57 -45.56 9.84
CA PHE A 122 -28.15 -45.96 9.86
C PHE A 122 -27.63 -46.32 11.26
N GLY A 123 -28.48 -46.37 12.29
CA GLY A 123 -28.05 -46.48 13.69
C GLY A 123 -27.22 -47.73 14.00
N LYS A 124 -27.50 -48.85 13.32
CA LYS A 124 -26.70 -50.08 13.42
C LYS A 124 -25.33 -49.91 12.74
N ASP A 125 -25.30 -49.36 11.52
CA ASP A 125 -24.07 -49.15 10.76
C ASP A 125 -23.14 -48.12 11.43
N ILE A 126 -23.69 -47.05 12.02
CA ILE A 126 -22.96 -46.03 12.78
C ILE A 126 -22.28 -46.66 14.00
N LYS A 127 -22.99 -47.54 14.73
CA LYS A 127 -22.43 -48.26 15.90
C LYS A 127 -21.34 -49.25 15.48
N ILE A 128 -21.52 -49.97 14.37
CA ILE A 128 -20.56 -50.97 13.86
C ILE A 128 -19.27 -50.29 13.37
N THR A 129 -19.39 -49.20 12.61
CA THR A 129 -18.27 -48.47 12.01
C THR A 129 -17.57 -47.48 12.94
N GLN A 130 -18.15 -47.23 14.13
CA GLN A 130 -17.73 -46.17 15.07
C GLN A 130 -17.69 -44.77 14.43
N TYR A 131 -18.51 -44.53 13.40
CA TYR A 131 -18.58 -43.25 12.72
C TYR A 131 -19.19 -42.17 13.64
N ARG A 132 -18.52 -41.02 13.78
CA ARG A 132 -18.99 -39.91 14.64
C ARG A 132 -20.03 -39.05 13.92
N PHE A 133 -21.24 -39.57 13.79
CA PHE A 133 -22.38 -38.86 13.19
C PHE A 133 -23.25 -38.21 14.28
N GLY A 134 -22.95 -36.96 14.61
CA GLY A 134 -23.77 -36.13 15.51
C GLY A 134 -24.45 -34.96 14.78
N LYS A 135 -25.38 -34.27 15.45
CA LYS A 135 -26.14 -33.12 14.89
C LYS A 135 -25.25 -32.10 14.17
N ARG A 136 -24.08 -31.78 14.71
CA ARG A 136 -23.13 -30.83 14.09
C ARG A 136 -22.61 -31.33 12.73
N LYS A 137 -22.25 -32.61 12.64
CA LYS A 137 -21.77 -33.23 11.39
C LYS A 137 -22.91 -33.36 10.38
N TYR A 138 -24.12 -33.71 10.84
CA TYR A 138 -25.32 -33.72 10.02
C TYR A 138 -25.65 -32.34 9.43
N LYS A 139 -25.69 -31.28 10.25
CA LYS A 139 -25.96 -29.92 9.79
C LYS A 139 -24.94 -29.46 8.75
N SER A 140 -23.65 -29.77 8.94
CA SER A 140 -22.61 -29.53 7.93
C SER A 140 -22.87 -30.29 6.63
N LEU A 141 -23.25 -31.56 6.69
CA LEU A 141 -23.53 -32.36 5.49
C LEU A 141 -24.75 -31.86 4.71
N ILE A 142 -25.79 -31.42 5.40
CA ILE A 142 -26.96 -30.81 4.77
C ILE A 142 -26.64 -29.44 4.19
N ASP A 143 -25.88 -28.60 4.91
CA ASP A 143 -25.45 -27.29 4.40
C ASP A 143 -24.62 -27.47 3.12
N ASP A 144 -23.69 -28.44 3.08
CA ASP A 144 -22.89 -28.78 1.90
C ASP A 144 -23.75 -29.26 0.70
N LEU A 145 -24.85 -29.97 0.97
CA LEU A 145 -25.77 -30.48 -0.07
C LEU A 145 -26.72 -29.41 -0.59
N LEU A 146 -27.24 -28.55 0.28
CA LEU A 146 -28.14 -27.45 -0.07
C LEU A 146 -27.39 -26.32 -0.78
N TRP A 147 -26.17 -26.03 -0.33
CA TRP A 147 -25.37 -24.88 -0.75
C TRP A 147 -24.10 -25.32 -1.46
N THR A 148 -24.26 -26.04 -2.57
CA THR A 148 -23.13 -26.50 -3.37
C THR A 148 -22.33 -25.31 -3.91
N GLY A 149 -21.00 -25.38 -3.76
CA GLY A 149 -20.06 -24.46 -4.39
C GLY A 149 -19.88 -24.73 -5.89
N GLY A 150 -19.10 -23.87 -6.56
CA GLY A 150 -18.85 -23.96 -8.01
C GLY A 150 -19.65 -22.95 -8.85
N LYS A 151 -19.35 -22.88 -10.15
CA LYS A 151 -19.88 -21.85 -11.07
C LYS A 151 -21.41 -21.92 -11.23
N ASP A 152 -21.96 -23.13 -11.19
CA ASP A 152 -23.40 -23.41 -11.33
C ASP A 152 -24.04 -23.88 -10.00
N GLY A 153 -23.32 -23.70 -8.89
CA GLY A 153 -23.77 -24.13 -7.56
C GLY A 153 -24.85 -23.21 -6.98
N THR A 154 -25.78 -23.79 -6.20
CA THR A 154 -26.87 -23.07 -5.52
C THR A 154 -26.38 -21.93 -4.62
N PHE A 155 -25.23 -22.08 -3.96
CA PHE A 155 -24.65 -21.01 -3.14
C PHE A 155 -24.18 -19.81 -3.97
N THR A 156 -23.59 -20.08 -5.15
CA THR A 156 -23.15 -19.04 -6.09
C THR A 156 -24.35 -18.30 -6.67
N ALA A 157 -25.41 -19.04 -7.04
CA ALA A 157 -26.66 -18.44 -7.50
C ALA A 157 -27.30 -17.55 -6.42
N LEU A 158 -27.36 -17.99 -5.16
CA LEU A 158 -27.88 -17.16 -4.07
C LEU A 158 -27.02 -15.92 -3.84
N LYS A 159 -25.68 -16.05 -3.91
CA LYS A 159 -24.77 -14.89 -3.82
C LYS A 159 -25.04 -13.86 -4.93
N GLU A 160 -25.30 -14.29 -6.16
CA GLU A 160 -25.67 -13.37 -7.25
C GLU A 160 -26.99 -12.64 -6.97
N ILE A 161 -28.00 -13.35 -6.47
CA ILE A 161 -29.29 -12.77 -6.04
C ILE A 161 -29.04 -11.69 -4.96
N VAL A 162 -28.22 -12.00 -3.95
CA VAL A 162 -27.88 -11.04 -2.88
C VAL A 162 -27.04 -9.87 -3.42
N ARG A 163 -26.06 -10.13 -4.28
CA ARG A 163 -25.17 -9.10 -4.84
C ARG A 163 -25.94 -8.07 -5.67
N LYS A 164 -26.87 -8.55 -6.51
CA LYS A 164 -27.73 -7.75 -7.39
C LYS A 164 -28.99 -7.22 -6.71
N ASP A 165 -29.20 -7.56 -5.44
CA ASP A 165 -30.37 -7.17 -4.66
C ASP A 165 -31.71 -7.60 -5.30
N LEU A 166 -31.73 -8.82 -5.86
CA LEU A 166 -32.93 -9.38 -6.47
C LEU A 166 -33.86 -10.00 -5.40
N PRO A 167 -35.18 -10.07 -5.67
CA PRO A 167 -36.13 -10.76 -4.79
C PRO A 167 -35.78 -12.24 -4.62
N ILE A 168 -36.07 -12.81 -3.44
CA ILE A 168 -35.73 -14.21 -3.10
C ILE A 168 -36.56 -15.20 -3.93
N GLU A 169 -37.75 -14.77 -4.35
CA GLU A 169 -38.67 -15.50 -5.21
C GLU A 169 -37.97 -15.89 -6.51
N LYS A 170 -37.09 -15.03 -7.04
CA LYS A 170 -36.28 -15.33 -8.23
C LYS A 170 -35.30 -16.47 -8.02
N PHE A 171 -34.75 -16.65 -6.81
CA PHE A 171 -33.94 -17.83 -6.50
C PHE A 171 -34.82 -19.09 -6.44
N SER A 172 -35.99 -18.95 -5.80
CA SER A 172 -36.93 -20.05 -5.57
C SER A 172 -37.57 -20.57 -6.87
N GLU A 173 -37.72 -19.72 -7.89
CA GLU A 173 -38.15 -20.12 -9.25
C GLU A 173 -37.25 -21.20 -9.86
N TYR A 174 -35.93 -21.12 -9.66
CA TYR A 174 -34.96 -22.07 -10.23
C TYR A 174 -34.54 -23.17 -9.24
N HIS A 175 -34.76 -22.96 -7.94
CA HIS A 175 -34.41 -23.91 -6.89
C HIS A 175 -35.59 -24.19 -5.93
N PRO A 176 -36.74 -24.69 -6.44
CA PRO A 176 -37.97 -24.85 -5.65
C PRO A 176 -37.88 -25.91 -4.54
N HIS A 177 -36.85 -26.75 -4.59
CA HIS A 177 -36.58 -27.79 -3.58
C HIS A 177 -35.94 -27.23 -2.29
N ILE A 178 -35.54 -25.95 -2.27
CA ILE A 178 -35.01 -25.28 -1.09
C ILE A 178 -36.09 -24.34 -0.52
N PRO A 179 -36.59 -24.57 0.70
CA PRO A 179 -37.57 -23.69 1.33
C PRO A 179 -37.13 -22.24 1.43
N VAL A 180 -38.06 -21.31 1.20
CA VAL A 180 -37.81 -19.86 1.26
C VAL A 180 -37.24 -19.44 2.62
N SER A 181 -37.70 -20.04 3.73
CA SER A 181 -37.18 -19.77 5.07
C SER A 181 -35.69 -20.09 5.23
N LEU A 182 -35.20 -21.18 4.63
CA LEU A 182 -33.78 -21.52 4.61
C LEU A 182 -32.99 -20.56 3.70
N VAL A 183 -33.57 -20.15 2.57
CA VAL A 183 -32.97 -19.16 1.67
C VAL A 183 -32.85 -17.79 2.36
N GLU A 184 -33.86 -17.35 3.10
CA GLU A 184 -33.85 -16.11 3.89
C GLU A 184 -32.76 -16.15 4.96
N LYS A 185 -32.68 -17.24 5.72
CA LYS A 185 -31.62 -17.43 6.72
C LYS A 185 -30.23 -17.39 6.08
N LYS A 186 -30.03 -18.10 4.96
CA LYS A 186 -28.73 -18.09 4.25
C LYS A 186 -28.43 -16.73 3.63
N LYS A 187 -29.43 -16.01 3.11
CA LYS A 187 -29.30 -14.63 2.66
C LYS A 187 -28.85 -13.72 3.81
N GLN A 188 -29.42 -13.86 5.01
CA GLN A 188 -28.99 -13.11 6.18
C GLN A 188 -27.52 -13.40 6.50
N GLU A 189 -27.10 -14.68 6.51
CA GLU A 189 -25.69 -15.08 6.69
C GLU A 189 -24.76 -14.45 5.63
N ILE A 190 -25.11 -14.58 4.34
CA ILE A 190 -24.33 -14.00 3.21
C ILE A 190 -24.29 -12.48 3.32
N SER A 191 -25.37 -11.87 3.77
CA SER A 191 -25.46 -10.43 3.92
C SER A 191 -24.73 -9.91 5.15
N GLY A 192 -24.36 -10.79 6.08
CA GLY A 192 -23.83 -10.49 7.40
C GLY A 192 -24.94 -10.23 8.42
N VAL A 193 -24.72 -10.66 9.67
CA VAL A 193 -25.67 -10.48 10.76
C VAL A 193 -25.54 -9.05 11.30
N THR A 194 -26.62 -8.29 11.22
CA THR A 194 -26.76 -7.07 12.02
C THR A 194 -27.34 -7.53 13.36
N GLN A 195 -26.58 -7.47 14.47
CA GLN A 195 -27.22 -7.64 15.78
C GLN A 195 -28.36 -6.62 15.88
N THR A 196 -29.54 -7.04 16.36
CA THR A 196 -30.66 -6.15 16.65
C THR A 196 -30.16 -5.02 17.55
N SER A 197 -29.98 -3.86 16.96
CA SER A 197 -29.64 -2.63 17.65
C SER A 197 -30.83 -2.19 18.49
N LEU A 198 -30.57 -1.76 19.72
CA LEU A 198 -31.60 -1.14 20.55
C LEU A 198 -32.24 0.05 19.79
N PRO A 199 -33.57 0.21 19.87
CA PRO A 199 -34.24 1.36 19.28
C PRO A 199 -33.60 2.66 19.74
N VAL A 200 -33.33 3.57 18.79
CA VAL A 200 -32.78 4.88 19.11
C VAL A 200 -33.89 5.71 19.76
N LYS A 201 -33.57 6.33 20.90
CA LYS A 201 -34.51 7.21 21.59
C LYS A 201 -34.86 8.40 20.69
N LEU A 202 -36.15 8.62 20.47
CA LEU A 202 -36.62 9.80 19.74
C LEU A 202 -36.22 11.08 20.49
N LEU A 203 -35.46 11.92 19.81
CA LEU A 203 -35.01 13.21 20.34
C LEU A 203 -35.93 14.32 19.84
N PRO A 204 -36.49 15.17 20.73
CA PRO A 204 -37.21 16.35 20.29
C PRO A 204 -36.24 17.34 19.63
N GLY A 205 -36.59 17.85 18.45
CA GLY A 205 -35.78 18.80 17.69
C GLY A 205 -35.08 18.19 16.47
N VAL A 206 -35.02 18.96 15.38
CA VAL A 206 -34.41 18.55 14.11
C VAL A 206 -32.90 18.43 14.25
N GLY A 207 -32.28 17.40 13.67
CA GLY A 207 -30.83 17.35 13.45
C GLY A 207 -29.98 16.95 14.66
N ARG A 208 -30.61 16.67 15.81
CA ARG A 208 -29.93 16.26 17.04
C ARG A 208 -29.42 14.82 16.94
N LEU A 209 -28.29 14.54 17.58
CA LEU A 209 -27.62 13.23 17.58
C LEU A 209 -27.74 12.46 18.90
N THR A 210 -27.86 13.16 20.04
CA THR A 210 -27.95 12.54 21.37
C THR A 210 -28.58 13.50 22.39
N ASP A 211 -29.26 12.98 23.42
CA ASP A 211 -29.67 13.75 24.61
C ASP A 211 -28.63 13.71 25.75
N ASP A 212 -27.63 12.83 25.65
CA ASP A 212 -26.52 12.65 26.59
C ASP A 212 -25.38 13.65 26.38
N ILE A 213 -25.54 14.61 25.46
CA ILE A 213 -24.58 15.69 25.18
C ILE A 213 -24.24 16.51 26.45
N ARG A 214 -25.12 16.49 27.46
CA ARG A 214 -24.92 17.16 28.74
C ARG A 214 -23.71 16.59 29.50
N HIS A 215 -23.49 15.29 29.41
CA HIS A 215 -22.40 14.56 30.07
C HIS A 215 -21.14 14.43 29.20
N ALA A 216 -21.22 14.84 27.92
CA ALA A 216 -20.05 14.91 27.06
C ALA A 216 -19.05 15.99 27.52
N ASP A 217 -17.77 15.68 27.37
CA ASP A 217 -16.67 16.55 27.80
C ASP A 217 -16.59 17.82 26.94
N ALA A 218 -16.85 18.98 27.55
CA ALA A 218 -16.74 20.28 26.89
C ALA A 218 -15.29 20.73 26.67
N ASN A 219 -14.34 20.07 27.34
CA ASN A 219 -12.91 20.35 27.27
C ASN A 219 -12.16 19.33 26.39
N PHE A 220 -12.88 18.43 25.72
CA PHE A 220 -12.26 17.46 24.82
C PHE A 220 -11.37 18.15 23.78
N SER A 221 -10.15 17.66 23.67
CA SER A 221 -9.18 18.02 22.65
C SER A 221 -8.46 16.76 22.19
N PHE A 222 -8.12 16.70 20.91
CA PHE A 222 -7.19 15.69 20.42
C PHE A 222 -5.81 15.86 21.07
N PRO A 223 -5.01 14.79 21.14
CA PRO A 223 -3.60 14.89 21.53
C PRO A 223 -2.82 15.86 20.63
N GLY A 224 -1.68 16.35 21.13
CA GLY A 224 -0.73 17.12 20.35
C GLY A 224 -0.41 16.42 19.03
N ASN A 225 -0.49 17.17 17.93
CA ASN A 225 -0.38 16.61 16.59
C ASN A 225 0.24 17.63 15.64
N SER A 226 1.55 17.78 15.76
CA SER A 226 2.38 18.57 14.87
C SER A 226 3.58 17.74 14.42
N TYR A 227 4.35 18.24 13.46
CA TYR A 227 5.60 17.57 13.08
C TYR A 227 6.57 17.41 14.27
N HIS A 228 6.67 18.43 15.13
CA HIS A 228 7.55 18.42 16.31
C HIS A 228 6.95 17.66 17.51
N GLU A 229 5.63 17.56 17.58
CA GLU A 229 4.89 16.81 18.58
C GLU A 229 3.91 15.84 17.89
N PRO A 230 4.42 14.79 17.22
CA PRO A 230 3.60 13.84 16.48
C PRO A 230 2.92 12.85 17.42
N PHE A 231 1.79 12.29 17.00
CA PHE A 231 1.15 11.20 17.72
C PHE A 231 2.02 9.93 17.63
N VAL A 232 2.51 9.44 18.77
CA VAL A 232 3.41 8.29 18.80
C VAL A 232 2.61 6.99 18.79
N ILE A 233 2.90 6.12 17.82
CA ILE A 233 2.35 4.76 17.77
C ILE A 233 3.37 3.82 18.40
N SER A 234 3.04 3.32 19.59
CA SER A 234 3.92 2.50 20.43
C SER A 234 4.01 1.05 19.95
N GLY A 235 4.71 0.80 18.85
CA GLY A 235 5.15 -0.55 18.49
C GLY A 235 6.56 -0.76 18.99
N GLY A 236 6.77 -1.42 20.13
CA GLY A 236 8.11 -1.73 20.67
C GLY A 236 8.95 -2.71 19.80
N LYS A 237 8.63 -2.84 18.51
CA LYS A 237 9.22 -3.79 17.56
C LYS A 237 10.07 -3.03 16.53
N SER A 238 11.24 -3.58 16.21
CA SER A 238 12.13 -3.06 15.17
C SER A 238 11.58 -3.16 13.74
N ASP A 239 10.50 -3.92 13.56
CA ASP A 239 9.73 -4.08 12.32
C ASP A 239 8.26 -3.78 12.66
N PHE A 240 7.74 -2.69 12.09
CA PHE A 240 6.36 -2.24 12.29
C PHE A 240 5.67 -2.16 10.94
N SER A 241 4.46 -2.70 10.83
CA SER A 241 3.69 -2.64 9.59
C SER A 241 2.25 -2.23 9.81
N PHE A 242 1.70 -1.45 8.89
CA PHE A 242 0.31 -1.00 8.96
C PHE A 242 -0.32 -0.83 7.60
N ILE A 243 -1.66 -0.91 7.56
CA ILE A 243 -2.45 -0.67 6.34
C ILE A 243 -3.20 0.65 6.46
N VAL A 244 -3.17 1.46 5.40
CA VAL A 244 -3.98 2.67 5.24
C VAL A 244 -5.19 2.35 4.38
N ILE A 245 -6.38 2.45 4.97
CA ILE A 245 -7.68 2.34 4.30
C ILE A 245 -8.24 3.75 4.16
N ASN A 246 -8.01 4.35 2.98
CA ASN A 246 -8.52 5.67 2.66
C ASN A 246 -9.92 5.58 2.02
N GLY A 247 -10.82 6.48 2.40
CA GLY A 247 -12.13 6.65 1.80
C GLY A 247 -12.94 5.35 1.65
N PRO A 248 -13.22 4.60 2.73
CA PRO A 248 -14.13 3.44 2.68
C PRO A 248 -15.58 3.83 2.36
N GLN A 249 -15.96 5.11 2.52
CA GLN A 249 -17.26 5.68 2.13
C GLN A 249 -18.49 4.89 2.63
N VAL A 250 -18.46 4.44 3.90
CA VAL A 250 -19.59 3.70 4.49
C VAL A 250 -20.84 4.59 4.48
N GLY A 251 -21.90 4.12 3.81
CA GLY A 251 -23.13 4.87 3.56
C GLY A 251 -23.49 5.01 2.06
N MET A 252 -22.51 4.83 1.16
CA MET A 252 -22.73 4.70 -0.28
C MET A 252 -23.28 3.32 -0.67
N GLN A 253 -23.77 3.18 -1.90
CA GLN A 253 -24.20 1.88 -2.43
C GLN A 253 -23.07 0.82 -2.41
N TYR A 254 -23.39 -0.41 -2.02
CA TYR A 254 -22.40 -1.47 -1.77
C TYR A 254 -22.96 -2.87 -2.06
N SER A 255 -22.08 -3.85 -2.30
CA SER A 255 -22.49 -5.27 -2.37
C SER A 255 -23.15 -5.69 -1.06
N LYS A 256 -24.35 -6.26 -1.11
CA LYS A 256 -24.92 -6.84 0.12
C LYS A 256 -24.16 -8.09 0.56
N VAL A 257 -23.31 -8.70 -0.28
CA VAL A 257 -22.44 -9.82 0.12
C VAL A 257 -21.30 -9.30 1.00
N ILE A 258 -21.42 -9.49 2.32
CA ILE A 258 -20.49 -8.86 3.28
C ILE A 258 -19.05 -9.35 3.14
N ALA A 259 -18.86 -10.62 2.77
CA ALA A 259 -17.54 -11.21 2.53
C ALA A 259 -16.83 -10.61 1.31
N GLU A 260 -17.51 -9.81 0.49
CA GLU A 260 -16.89 -9.11 -0.65
C GLU A 260 -16.72 -7.61 -0.40
N ASN A 261 -17.05 -7.15 0.82
CA ASN A 261 -16.88 -5.77 1.22
C ASN A 261 -15.36 -5.42 1.22
N PRO A 262 -14.93 -4.40 0.46
CA PRO A 262 -13.52 -4.01 0.34
C PRO A 262 -12.83 -3.78 1.68
N VAL A 263 -13.49 -3.09 2.61
CA VAL A 263 -12.94 -2.72 3.91
C VAL A 263 -12.75 -3.94 4.79
N ARG A 264 -13.76 -4.82 4.83
CA ARG A 264 -13.66 -6.11 5.54
C ARG A 264 -12.51 -6.95 5.00
N CYS A 265 -12.37 -7.03 3.67
CA CYS A 265 -11.26 -7.76 3.05
C CYS A 265 -9.89 -7.14 3.39
N ALA A 266 -9.80 -5.80 3.47
CA ALA A 266 -8.57 -5.12 3.88
C ALA A 266 -8.21 -5.39 5.34
N LEU A 267 -9.19 -5.42 6.26
CA LEU A 267 -8.98 -5.76 7.67
C LEU A 267 -8.51 -7.21 7.83
N ALA A 268 -9.17 -8.15 7.16
CA ALA A 268 -8.76 -9.55 7.17
C ALA A 268 -7.38 -9.76 6.54
N GLN A 269 -7.02 -8.99 5.50
CA GLN A 269 -5.67 -9.01 4.94
C GLN A 269 -4.64 -8.45 5.93
N ALA A 270 -4.98 -7.40 6.69
CA ALA A 270 -4.12 -6.87 7.75
C ALA A 270 -3.84 -7.93 8.83
N GLU A 271 -4.87 -8.67 9.25
CA GLU A 271 -4.75 -9.76 10.22
C GLU A 271 -3.88 -10.91 9.68
N ARG A 272 -4.11 -11.33 8.43
CA ARG A 272 -3.32 -12.38 7.77
C ARG A 272 -1.84 -12.00 7.70
N ASP A 273 -1.56 -10.77 7.34
CA ASP A 273 -0.21 -10.22 7.21
C ASP A 273 0.43 -9.91 8.57
N LYS A 274 -0.32 -10.06 9.66
CA LYS A 274 0.08 -9.71 11.04
C LYS A 274 0.55 -8.27 11.15
N CYS A 275 -0.16 -7.36 10.48
CA CYS A 275 0.06 -5.93 10.63
C CYS A 275 -0.13 -5.52 12.09
N ASP A 276 0.67 -4.56 12.55
CA ASP A 276 0.60 -4.05 13.92
C ASP A 276 -0.57 -3.07 14.08
N ALA A 277 -0.94 -2.35 13.01
CA ALA A 277 -2.04 -1.40 13.04
C ALA A 277 -2.77 -1.26 11.70
N VAL A 278 -3.96 -0.65 11.75
CA VAL A 278 -4.73 -0.15 10.61
C VAL A 278 -5.03 1.33 10.82
N LEU A 279 -4.87 2.13 9.77
CA LEU A 279 -5.25 3.54 9.75
C LEU A 279 -6.47 3.74 8.84
N LEU A 280 -7.54 4.33 9.37
CA LEU A 280 -8.75 4.67 8.63
C LEU A 280 -8.86 6.18 8.41
N THR A 281 -9.17 6.60 7.19
CA THR A 281 -9.42 8.02 6.85
C THR A 281 -10.66 8.15 5.97
N GLY A 282 -11.45 9.23 6.15
CA GLY A 282 -12.67 9.48 5.36
C GLY A 282 -13.70 8.33 5.45
N THR A 283 -14.07 7.98 6.68
CA THR A 283 -14.77 6.74 7.05
C THR A 283 -16.19 6.62 6.51
N ILE A 284 -16.93 7.73 6.37
CA ILE A 284 -18.36 7.70 6.05
C ILE A 284 -18.76 8.68 4.94
N ASP A 285 -19.87 8.36 4.27
CA ASP A 285 -20.59 9.30 3.39
C ASP A 285 -22.06 9.36 3.77
N VAL A 286 -22.51 10.55 4.17
CA VAL A 286 -23.92 10.80 4.53
C VAL A 286 -24.27 12.27 4.27
N ASP A 287 -25.53 12.51 3.90
CA ASP A 287 -26.10 13.86 3.84
C ASP A 287 -26.80 14.19 5.16
N THR A 288 -26.28 15.20 5.86
CA THR A 288 -26.84 15.70 7.12
C THR A 288 -27.80 16.87 6.94
N LYS A 289 -27.95 17.40 5.71
CA LYS A 289 -28.73 18.61 5.45
C LYS A 289 -30.22 18.29 5.27
N LYS A 290 -31.05 18.77 6.19
CA LYS A 290 -32.52 18.64 6.07
C LYS A 290 -33.06 19.35 4.83
N ALA A 291 -32.61 20.57 4.57
CA ALA A 291 -33.12 21.47 3.52
C ALA A 291 -32.13 21.66 2.36
N ALA A 292 -31.62 20.57 1.78
CA ALA A 292 -30.77 20.64 0.56
C ALA A 292 -31.58 20.86 -0.74
N GLY A 293 -32.89 21.13 -0.63
CA GLY A 293 -33.79 21.30 -1.77
C GLY A 293 -33.85 20.07 -2.68
N PRO A 294 -34.11 20.25 -3.98
CA PRO A 294 -34.21 19.14 -4.95
C PRO A 294 -32.95 18.28 -5.03
N THR A 295 -31.77 18.84 -4.73
CA THR A 295 -30.49 18.09 -4.77
C THR A 295 -30.42 16.95 -3.76
N LYS A 296 -31.26 16.99 -2.71
CA LYS A 296 -31.37 15.90 -1.73
C LYS A 296 -31.85 14.60 -2.37
N ALA A 297 -32.83 14.68 -3.28
CA ALA A 297 -33.33 13.51 -4.01
C ALA A 297 -32.22 12.88 -4.84
N LEU A 298 -31.43 13.70 -5.54
CA LEU A 298 -30.27 13.23 -6.33
C LEU A 298 -29.20 12.57 -5.45
N ARG A 299 -28.89 13.14 -4.28
CA ARG A 299 -27.92 12.55 -3.34
C ARG A 299 -28.41 11.23 -2.73
N ALA A 300 -29.71 11.13 -2.47
CA ALA A 300 -30.32 9.89 -1.97
C ALA A 300 -30.11 8.71 -2.93
N LEU A 301 -30.08 8.95 -4.25
CA LEU A 301 -29.83 7.91 -5.24
C LEU A 301 -28.43 7.26 -5.12
N PHE A 302 -27.45 7.94 -4.53
CA PHE A 302 -26.11 7.39 -4.29
C PHE A 302 -25.99 6.69 -2.94
N SER A 303 -26.96 6.88 -2.04
CA SER A 303 -26.94 6.23 -0.74
C SER A 303 -27.22 4.74 -0.87
N GLY A 304 -26.44 3.94 -0.14
CA GLY A 304 -26.71 2.51 0.04
C GLY A 304 -27.50 2.21 1.31
N ARG A 305 -27.93 3.24 2.04
CA ARG A 305 -28.66 3.10 3.30
C ARG A 305 -30.06 2.57 3.04
N ASN A 306 -30.42 1.51 3.76
CA ASN A 306 -31.80 1.09 3.90
C ASN A 306 -32.28 1.50 5.29
N THR A 307 -33.55 1.87 5.42
CA THR A 307 -34.17 2.12 6.71
C THR A 307 -34.10 0.83 7.54
N ASN A 308 -33.44 0.91 8.70
CA ASN A 308 -33.47 -0.17 9.68
C ASN A 308 -34.63 0.10 10.63
N VAL A 309 -35.75 -0.60 10.44
CA VAL A 309 -36.97 -0.34 11.22
C VAL A 309 -36.75 -0.63 12.71
N ASP A 310 -35.92 -1.60 13.05
CA ASP A 310 -35.69 -1.97 14.46
C ASP A 310 -34.93 -0.87 15.23
N MET A 311 -34.26 0.04 14.53
CA MET A 311 -33.63 1.23 15.11
C MET A 311 -34.60 2.40 15.33
N LEU A 312 -35.75 2.40 14.67
CA LEU A 312 -36.73 3.49 14.80
C LEU A 312 -37.39 3.44 16.18
N ASN A 313 -37.97 4.56 16.60
CA ASN A 313 -38.78 4.63 17.82
C ASN A 313 -39.82 3.47 17.85
N PRO A 314 -39.90 2.66 18.92
CA PRO A 314 -40.81 1.52 19.03
C PRO A 314 -42.27 1.81 18.65
N ILE A 315 -42.77 3.00 18.97
CA ILE A 315 -44.14 3.42 18.68
C ILE A 315 -44.36 3.60 17.17
N TYR A 316 -43.31 4.01 16.43
CA TYR A 316 -43.35 4.25 14.99
C TYR A 316 -42.99 3.01 14.15
N GLN A 317 -42.36 1.98 14.74
CA GLN A 317 -41.91 0.79 14.00
C GLN A 317 -43.04 0.09 13.23
N LYS A 318 -44.23 -0.03 13.84
CA LYS A 318 -45.38 -0.67 13.20
C LYS A 318 -45.84 0.10 11.95
N GLU A 319 -45.91 1.42 12.05
CA GLU A 319 -46.27 2.31 10.94
C GLU A 319 -45.21 2.27 9.84
N ALA A 320 -43.92 2.38 10.19
CA ALA A 320 -42.82 2.28 9.24
C ALA A 320 -42.79 0.92 8.50
N LYS A 321 -43.05 -0.20 9.20
CA LYS A 321 -43.18 -1.53 8.57
C LYS A 321 -44.34 -1.55 7.56
N SER A 322 -45.48 -0.95 7.91
CA SER A 322 -46.63 -0.83 7.00
C SER A 322 -46.27 -0.05 5.74
N ILE A 323 -45.67 1.14 5.88
CA ILE A 323 -45.27 1.99 4.75
C ILE A 323 -44.26 1.28 3.84
N LEU A 324 -43.25 0.61 4.40
CA LEU A 324 -42.22 -0.09 3.63
C LEU A 324 -42.74 -1.34 2.91
N SER A 325 -43.87 -1.91 3.37
CA SER A 325 -44.52 -3.05 2.70
C SER A 325 -45.38 -2.64 1.50
N GLU A 326 -45.78 -1.37 1.41
CA GLU A 326 -46.56 -0.84 0.30
C GLU A 326 -45.63 -0.36 -0.83
N ALA A 327 -45.67 -1.04 -1.98
CA ALA A 327 -44.77 -0.78 -3.12
C ALA A 327 -44.88 0.65 -3.71
N MET A 328 -45.99 1.36 -3.47
CA MET A 328 -46.20 2.78 -3.79
C MET A 328 -47.22 3.41 -2.81
N GLY A 329 -46.84 3.57 -1.55
CA GLY A 329 -47.66 4.26 -0.55
C GLY A 329 -47.71 5.79 -0.78
N ARG A 330 -48.80 6.44 -0.34
CA ARG A 330 -48.88 7.92 -0.22
C ARG A 330 -48.02 8.45 0.94
N ASP A 331 -47.72 7.56 1.88
CA ASP A 331 -47.00 7.88 3.11
C ASP A 331 -45.50 7.68 2.94
N ILE A 332 -44.72 8.39 3.76
CA ILE A 332 -43.26 8.39 3.70
C ILE A 332 -42.68 8.03 5.05
N VAL A 333 -41.55 7.32 5.04
CA VAL A 333 -40.84 6.98 6.28
C VAL A 333 -40.01 8.17 6.75
N TYR A 334 -40.11 8.51 8.03
CA TYR A 334 -39.32 9.55 8.65
C TYR A 334 -38.18 8.94 9.48
N GLU A 335 -36.95 9.37 9.20
CA GLU A 335 -35.76 9.06 10.00
C GLU A 335 -35.20 10.34 10.63
N THR A 336 -34.83 10.26 11.90
CA THR A 336 -34.07 11.29 12.61
C THR A 336 -32.57 11.18 12.30
N THR A 337 -31.82 12.28 12.46
CA THR A 337 -30.36 12.26 12.23
C THR A 337 -29.64 11.29 13.18
N ALA A 338 -30.13 11.09 14.41
CA ALA A 338 -29.61 10.10 15.35
C ALA A 338 -29.81 8.66 14.84
N GLU A 339 -31.00 8.32 14.33
CA GLU A 339 -31.27 7.02 13.71
C GLU A 339 -30.41 6.81 12.46
N ILE A 340 -30.26 7.84 11.62
CA ILE A 340 -29.39 7.83 10.44
C ILE A 340 -27.94 7.51 10.84
N PHE A 341 -27.40 8.22 11.83
CA PHE A 341 -26.02 8.06 12.30
C PHE A 341 -25.79 6.68 12.95
N SER A 342 -26.72 6.23 13.81
CA SER A 342 -26.67 4.90 14.43
C SER A 342 -26.70 3.77 13.40
N ASN A 343 -27.52 3.90 12.35
CA ASN A 343 -27.57 2.95 11.25
C ASN A 343 -26.23 2.86 10.50
N LEU A 344 -25.55 3.99 10.25
CA LEU A 344 -24.21 4.00 9.66
C LEU A 344 -23.17 3.30 10.55
N LEU A 345 -23.19 3.56 11.86
CA LEU A 345 -22.31 2.88 12.81
C LEU A 345 -22.58 1.38 12.87
N SER A 346 -23.83 0.94 12.76
CA SER A 346 -24.12 -0.50 12.66
C SER A 346 -23.52 -1.14 11.40
N GLY A 347 -23.44 -0.39 10.29
CA GLY A 347 -22.73 -0.80 9.10
C GLY A 347 -21.24 -1.00 9.35
N TRP A 348 -20.60 -0.08 10.09
CA TRP A 348 -19.22 -0.23 10.53
C TRP A 348 -19.02 -1.48 11.40
N ARG A 349 -19.87 -1.66 12.42
CA ARG A 349 -19.84 -2.85 13.29
C ARG A 349 -19.93 -4.15 12.50
N LYS A 350 -20.80 -4.18 11.49
CA LYS A 350 -20.99 -5.33 10.59
C LYS A 350 -19.79 -5.62 9.68
N ILE A 351 -19.03 -4.60 9.34
CA ILE A 351 -17.80 -4.71 8.53
C ILE A 351 -16.62 -5.19 9.37
N THR A 352 -16.55 -4.77 10.64
CA THR A 352 -15.37 -4.93 11.50
C THR A 352 -15.46 -6.13 12.45
N ILE A 353 -16.63 -6.77 12.55
CA ILE A 353 -16.86 -7.92 13.42
C ILE A 353 -17.29 -9.14 12.58
N GLN A 354 -16.68 -10.28 12.88
CA GLN A 354 -16.98 -11.58 12.29
C GLN A 354 -18.31 -12.15 12.81
N PRO A 355 -18.91 -13.15 12.12
CA PRO A 355 -20.13 -13.81 12.59
C PRO A 355 -20.03 -14.47 13.98
N ASP A 356 -18.82 -14.78 14.45
CA ASP A 356 -18.53 -15.34 15.78
C ASP A 356 -18.25 -14.25 16.85
N GLU A 357 -18.57 -12.99 16.53
CA GLU A 357 -18.38 -11.80 17.35
C GLU A 357 -16.91 -11.41 17.62
N GLN A 358 -15.95 -12.07 16.97
CA GLN A 358 -14.55 -11.65 17.03
C GLN A 358 -14.27 -10.48 16.07
N PRO A 359 -13.28 -9.61 16.36
CA PRO A 359 -12.84 -8.60 15.42
C PRO A 359 -12.34 -9.23 14.10
N GLU A 360 -12.54 -8.53 12.99
CA GLU A 360 -11.88 -8.87 11.70
C GLU A 360 -10.38 -8.58 11.74
N PHE A 361 -9.95 -7.67 12.61
CA PHE A 361 -8.55 -7.34 12.86
C PHE A 361 -8.35 -7.12 14.36
N ASN A 362 -7.37 -7.82 14.95
CA ASN A 362 -7.13 -7.80 16.39
C ASN A 362 -6.13 -6.73 16.84
N GLY A 363 -5.41 -6.10 15.91
CA GLY A 363 -4.46 -5.02 16.23
C GLY A 363 -5.12 -3.65 16.44
N ASP A 364 -4.29 -2.62 16.59
CA ASP A 364 -4.75 -1.24 16.84
C ASP A 364 -5.37 -0.61 15.60
N VAL A 365 -6.52 0.05 15.75
CA VAL A 365 -7.18 0.78 14.67
C VAL A 365 -7.14 2.29 14.96
N PHE A 366 -6.37 3.04 14.18
CA PHE A 366 -6.30 4.50 14.31
C PHE A 366 -7.21 5.17 13.29
N ILE A 367 -8.01 6.14 13.71
CA ILE A 367 -8.94 6.85 12.85
C ILE A 367 -8.57 8.33 12.79
N VAL A 368 -8.50 8.87 11.56
CA VAL A 368 -8.38 10.31 11.30
C VAL A 368 -9.65 10.78 10.60
N PHE A 369 -10.40 11.66 11.26
CA PHE A 369 -11.63 12.23 10.71
C PHE A 369 -11.33 13.13 9.50
N GLY A 370 -12.17 13.02 8.47
CA GLY A 370 -12.13 13.85 7.28
C GLY A 370 -13.29 14.85 7.23
N PRO A 371 -13.51 15.48 6.07
CA PRO A 371 -14.53 16.53 5.93
C PRO A 371 -15.97 16.08 6.24
N LYS A 372 -16.29 14.78 6.05
CA LYS A 372 -17.64 14.25 6.25
C LYS A 372 -17.97 13.99 7.71
N GLU A 373 -17.01 13.49 8.48
CA GLU A 373 -17.15 13.38 9.93
C GLU A 373 -17.25 14.78 10.56
N GLU A 374 -16.43 15.73 10.10
CA GLU A 374 -16.51 17.13 10.54
C GLU A 374 -17.86 17.78 10.21
N GLU A 375 -18.43 17.51 9.03
CA GLU A 375 -19.76 18.00 8.64
C GLU A 375 -20.86 17.52 9.60
N ILE A 376 -20.81 16.27 10.06
CA ILE A 376 -21.77 15.73 11.06
C ILE A 376 -21.60 16.39 12.42
N ILE A 377 -20.36 16.57 12.87
CA ILE A 377 -20.07 17.20 14.17
C ILE A 377 -20.59 18.65 14.18
N LEU A 378 -20.32 19.40 13.11
CA LEU A 378 -20.78 20.78 12.95
C LEU A 378 -22.32 20.85 12.88
N ALA A 379 -22.94 19.99 12.07
CA ALA A 379 -24.39 19.94 11.95
C ALA A 379 -25.06 19.60 13.29
N GLY A 380 -24.55 18.60 14.02
CA GLY A 380 -25.05 18.22 15.33
C GLY A 380 -24.94 19.35 16.35
N ALA A 381 -23.80 20.04 16.41
CA ALA A 381 -23.60 21.17 17.33
C ALA A 381 -24.55 22.34 17.02
N TYR A 382 -24.76 22.65 15.74
CA TYR A 382 -25.70 23.67 15.30
C TYR A 382 -27.13 23.39 15.73
N TRP A 383 -27.61 22.19 15.45
CA TRP A 383 -28.99 21.82 15.75
C TRP A 383 -29.25 21.66 17.25
N GLU A 384 -28.25 21.26 18.03
CA GLU A 384 -28.36 21.19 19.49
C GLU A 384 -28.52 22.59 20.13
N LEU A 385 -27.75 23.58 19.67
CA LEU A 385 -27.91 24.97 20.14
C LEU A 385 -29.24 25.56 19.70
N HIS A 386 -29.63 25.32 18.44
CA HIS A 386 -30.92 25.77 17.94
C HIS A 386 -32.08 25.22 18.77
N TYR A 387 -32.05 23.93 19.10
CA TYR A 387 -33.04 23.29 19.97
C TYR A 387 -33.07 23.93 21.36
N ASN A 388 -31.91 24.16 21.98
CA ASN A 388 -31.85 24.79 23.31
C ASN A 388 -32.41 26.21 23.31
N THR A 389 -32.17 26.99 22.25
CA THR A 389 -32.76 28.32 22.07
C THR A 389 -34.28 28.26 21.94
N MET A 390 -34.80 27.36 21.10
CA MET A 390 -36.26 27.21 20.93
C MET A 390 -36.94 26.77 22.23
N ARG A 391 -36.36 25.78 22.93
CA ARG A 391 -36.85 25.34 24.23
C ARG A 391 -36.90 26.49 25.25
N LYS A 392 -35.89 27.38 25.26
CA LYS A 392 -35.87 28.54 26.14
C LYS A 392 -36.98 29.54 25.78
N ILE A 393 -37.24 29.77 24.49
CA ILE A 393 -38.35 30.61 24.03
C ILE A 393 -39.69 30.03 24.49
N ASP A 394 -39.88 28.71 24.36
CA ASP A 394 -41.12 28.05 24.77
C ASP A 394 -41.37 28.15 26.27
N LEU A 395 -40.32 28.00 27.10
CA LEU A 395 -40.41 28.21 28.55
C LEU A 395 -40.82 29.65 28.89
N ILE A 396 -40.21 30.64 28.24
CA ILE A 396 -40.57 32.05 28.44
C ILE A 396 -42.02 32.31 28.00
N LEU A 397 -42.48 31.71 26.90
CA LEU A 397 -43.86 31.83 26.43
C LEU A 397 -44.86 31.19 27.41
N ALA A 398 -44.52 30.04 27.99
CA ALA A 398 -45.33 29.41 29.03
C ALA A 398 -45.43 30.32 30.26
N GLU A 399 -44.32 30.91 30.72
CA GLU A 399 -44.32 31.88 31.82
C GLU A 399 -45.14 33.13 31.49
N ILE A 400 -45.05 33.66 30.27
CA ILE A 400 -45.91 34.77 29.80
C ILE A 400 -47.39 34.39 29.87
N SER A 401 -47.76 33.17 29.45
CA SER A 401 -49.15 32.69 29.50
C SER A 401 -49.68 32.62 30.93
N VAL A 402 -48.88 32.07 31.85
CA VAL A 402 -49.21 31.98 33.28
C VAL A 402 -49.35 33.38 33.88
N ALA A 403 -48.40 34.28 33.61
CA ALA A 403 -48.43 35.65 34.10
C ALA A 403 -49.64 36.44 33.56
N ARG A 404 -50.03 36.25 32.30
CA ARG A 404 -51.26 36.83 31.71
C ARG A 404 -52.52 36.32 32.41
N SER A 405 -52.59 35.03 32.67
CA SER A 405 -53.73 34.41 33.36
C SER A 405 -53.84 34.89 34.81
N GLY A 406 -52.71 35.01 35.50
CA GLY A 406 -52.63 35.62 36.83
C GLY A 406 -53.04 37.09 36.82
N LEU A 407 -52.60 37.87 35.82
CA LEU A 407 -52.95 39.29 35.68
C LEU A 407 -54.46 39.47 35.47
N ALA A 408 -55.08 38.65 34.62
CA ALA A 408 -56.52 38.67 34.41
C ALA A 408 -57.29 38.35 35.71
N ARG A 409 -56.79 37.42 36.53
CA ARG A 409 -57.38 37.08 37.83
C ARG A 409 -57.19 38.20 38.85
N ALA A 410 -56.02 38.83 38.91
CA ALA A 410 -55.74 39.98 39.77
C ALA A 410 -56.64 41.19 39.43
N LYS A 411 -56.83 41.47 38.13
CA LYS A 411 -57.78 42.48 37.63
C LYS A 411 -59.22 42.18 38.05
N LYS A 412 -59.65 40.92 37.94
CA LYS A 412 -61.00 40.48 38.36
C LYS A 412 -61.22 40.62 39.87
N ASN A 413 -60.17 40.43 40.68
CA ASN A 413 -60.24 40.48 42.14
C ASN A 413 -59.92 41.87 42.73
N GLY A 414 -59.63 42.88 41.91
CA GLY A 414 -59.31 44.24 42.36
C GLY A 414 -57.98 44.39 43.11
N ASN A 415 -57.05 43.44 42.98
CA ASN A 415 -55.76 43.46 43.69
C ASN A 415 -54.70 44.26 42.91
N THR A 416 -54.75 45.59 43.02
CA THR A 416 -53.90 46.54 42.29
C THR A 416 -52.39 46.36 42.52
N ARG A 417 -51.98 45.86 43.71
CA ARG A 417 -50.56 45.59 44.00
C ARG A 417 -50.04 44.38 43.23
N GLU A 418 -50.85 43.33 43.14
CA GLU A 418 -50.51 42.09 42.42
C GLU A 418 -50.57 42.30 40.91
N GLU A 419 -51.52 43.11 40.44
CA GLU A 419 -51.63 43.55 39.05
C GLU A 419 -50.35 44.24 38.56
N ARG A 420 -49.90 45.28 39.27
CA ARG A 420 -48.67 46.03 38.90
C ARG A 420 -47.42 45.15 38.91
N LYS A 421 -47.34 44.18 39.83
CA LYS A 421 -46.24 43.21 39.88
C LYS A 421 -46.23 42.29 38.65
N LEU A 422 -47.39 41.80 38.24
CA LEU A 422 -47.54 40.92 37.08
C LEU A 422 -47.35 41.65 35.74
N GLU A 423 -47.75 42.93 35.65
CA GLU A 423 -47.46 43.77 34.47
C GLU A 423 -45.96 44.00 34.29
N ASN A 424 -45.24 44.36 35.34
CA ASN A 424 -43.77 44.47 35.31
C ASN A 424 -43.13 43.13 34.92
N LYS A 425 -43.61 42.02 35.50
CA LYS A 425 -43.09 40.70 35.16
C LYS A 425 -43.33 40.33 33.70
N LEU A 426 -44.46 40.72 33.13
CA LEU A 426 -44.77 40.51 31.72
C LEU A 426 -43.84 41.30 30.80
N LEU A 427 -43.52 42.55 31.13
CA LEU A 427 -42.53 43.35 30.41
C LEU A 427 -41.15 42.68 30.43
N GLU A 428 -40.66 42.27 31.62
CA GLU A 428 -39.39 41.54 31.75
C GLU A 428 -39.35 40.27 30.88
N LEU A 429 -40.42 39.48 30.89
CA LEU A 429 -40.49 38.25 30.10
C LEU A 429 -40.57 38.52 28.60
N GLN A 430 -41.24 39.61 28.18
CA GLN A 430 -41.27 40.04 26.79
C GLN A 430 -39.89 40.51 26.30
N ASP A 431 -39.15 41.25 27.13
CA ASP A 431 -37.78 41.65 26.84
C ASP A 431 -36.85 40.43 26.77
N LEU A 432 -36.97 39.49 27.71
CA LEU A 432 -36.19 38.26 27.71
C LEU A 432 -36.47 37.38 26.48
N ARG A 433 -37.74 37.31 26.04
CA ARG A 433 -38.12 36.63 24.79
C ARG A 433 -37.49 37.32 23.58
N THR A 434 -37.61 38.63 23.49
CA THR A 434 -37.05 39.43 22.39
C THR A 434 -35.54 39.25 22.31
N ARG A 435 -34.85 39.35 23.45
CA ARG A 435 -33.42 39.07 23.56
C ARG A 435 -33.09 37.66 23.08
N THR A 436 -33.78 36.63 23.58
CA THR A 436 -33.50 35.23 23.21
C THR A 436 -33.74 34.95 21.73
N ARG A 437 -34.71 35.63 21.10
CA ARG A 437 -35.06 35.45 19.69
C ARG A 437 -34.16 36.23 18.72
N MET A 438 -33.79 37.46 19.09
CA MET A 438 -33.11 38.40 18.18
C MET A 438 -31.60 38.45 18.37
N THR A 439 -31.07 38.00 19.52
CA THR A 439 -29.63 38.02 19.76
C THR A 439 -28.95 36.73 19.32
N ASN A 440 -27.68 36.84 18.95
CA ASN A 440 -26.87 35.68 18.58
C ASN A 440 -26.47 34.87 19.82
N VAL A 441 -26.36 33.56 19.66
CA VAL A 441 -25.71 32.68 20.64
C VAL A 441 -24.21 33.04 20.72
N SER A 442 -23.66 33.04 21.93
CA SER A 442 -22.27 33.42 22.15
C SER A 442 -21.29 32.50 21.40
N VAL A 443 -20.16 33.05 20.95
CA VAL A 443 -19.10 32.26 20.28
C VAL A 443 -18.53 31.18 21.23
N GLU A 444 -18.54 31.42 22.54
CA GLU A 444 -18.10 30.44 23.53
C GLU A 444 -19.03 29.23 23.60
N ASP A 445 -20.34 29.43 23.55
CA ASP A 445 -21.31 28.33 23.57
C ASP A 445 -21.22 27.49 22.29
N TRP A 446 -20.98 28.13 21.15
CA TRP A 446 -20.66 27.44 19.89
C TRP A 446 -19.43 26.54 20.03
N LYS A 447 -18.33 27.05 20.58
CA LYS A 447 -17.10 26.27 20.82
C LYS A 447 -17.32 25.12 21.80
N LYS A 448 -18.00 25.37 22.92
CA LYS A 448 -18.32 24.35 23.93
C LYS A 448 -19.19 23.24 23.34
N MET A 449 -20.24 23.60 22.59
CA MET A 449 -21.13 22.61 21.98
C MET A 449 -20.42 21.80 20.90
N TYR A 450 -19.59 22.44 20.07
CA TYR A 450 -18.77 21.74 19.09
C TYR A 450 -17.88 20.67 19.75
N ARG A 451 -17.18 21.01 20.84
CA ARG A 451 -16.31 20.05 21.57
C ARG A 451 -17.10 18.89 22.17
N LYS A 452 -18.26 19.18 22.77
CA LYS A 452 -19.16 18.14 23.28
C LYS A 452 -19.61 17.18 22.17
N MET A 453 -19.99 17.74 21.01
CA MET A 453 -20.42 16.94 19.86
C MET A 453 -19.26 16.14 19.26
N LEU A 454 -18.07 16.72 19.19
CA LEU A 454 -16.85 16.04 18.77
C LEU A 454 -16.56 14.84 19.69
N ALA A 455 -16.57 15.04 21.01
CA ALA A 455 -16.33 13.97 21.99
C ALA A 455 -17.35 12.83 21.86
N PHE A 456 -18.63 13.16 21.61
CA PHE A 456 -19.68 12.17 21.39
C PHE A 456 -19.45 11.35 20.11
N VAL A 457 -19.17 12.02 18.98
CA VAL A 457 -18.92 11.34 17.71
C VAL A 457 -17.67 10.46 17.79
N VAL A 458 -16.58 10.97 18.38
CA VAL A 458 -15.35 10.19 18.66
C VAL A 458 -15.68 8.90 19.42
N ARG A 459 -16.34 9.04 20.58
CA ARG A 459 -16.73 7.89 21.41
C ARG A 459 -17.59 6.88 20.64
N SER A 460 -18.49 7.37 19.80
CA SER A 460 -19.39 6.51 19.02
C SER A 460 -18.62 5.63 18.02
N PHE A 461 -17.58 6.17 17.37
CA PHE A 461 -16.69 5.39 16.51
C PHE A 461 -15.83 4.39 17.31
N GLU A 462 -15.22 4.83 18.42
CA GLU A 462 -14.36 3.99 19.26
C GLU A 462 -15.12 2.82 19.91
N GLN A 463 -16.41 2.99 20.21
CA GLN A 463 -17.26 1.90 20.73
C GLN A 463 -17.76 0.95 19.65
N THR A 464 -17.83 1.42 18.40
CA THR A 464 -18.39 0.65 17.27
C THR A 464 -17.34 -0.21 16.59
N ILE A 465 -16.13 0.32 16.43
CA ILE A 465 -15.02 -0.35 15.74
C ILE A 465 -14.10 -0.94 16.81
N PRO A 466 -13.87 -2.27 16.82
CA PRO A 466 -12.97 -2.89 17.79
C PRO A 466 -11.56 -2.28 17.77
N ASN A 467 -10.97 -2.09 18.95
CA ASN A 467 -9.62 -1.55 19.15
C ASN A 467 -9.38 -0.17 18.49
N ALA A 468 -10.46 0.58 18.22
CA ALA A 468 -10.35 1.87 17.56
C ALA A 468 -10.01 3.01 18.52
N LYS A 469 -9.17 3.92 18.03
CA LYS A 469 -8.88 5.21 18.64
C LYS A 469 -8.93 6.32 17.61
N VAL A 470 -9.76 7.33 17.84
CA VAL A 470 -9.79 8.52 16.97
C VAL A 470 -8.71 9.47 17.44
N ILE A 471 -7.66 9.61 16.63
CA ILE A 471 -6.44 10.30 17.06
C ILE A 471 -6.43 11.77 16.65
N ASN A 472 -7.08 12.13 15.53
CA ASN A 472 -7.23 13.52 15.09
C ASN A 472 -8.24 13.67 13.94
N LYS A 473 -8.28 14.88 13.36
CA LYS A 473 -9.01 15.24 12.15
C LYS A 473 -8.11 16.01 11.18
N GLY A 474 -8.34 15.90 9.88
CA GLY A 474 -7.54 16.60 8.87
C GLY A 474 -6.09 16.08 8.78
N THR A 475 -5.14 16.99 8.54
CA THR A 475 -3.70 16.65 8.47
C THR A 475 -3.17 16.17 9.82
N THR A 476 -2.55 14.99 9.84
CA THR A 476 -2.08 14.32 11.07
C THR A 476 -0.68 13.76 10.96
N TYR A 477 0.17 14.02 11.95
CA TYR A 477 1.53 13.52 12.05
C TYR A 477 1.61 12.32 13.00
N LEU A 478 2.19 11.22 12.51
CA LEU A 478 2.37 9.98 13.25
C LEU A 478 3.86 9.68 13.38
N LYS A 479 4.32 9.26 14.56
CA LYS A 479 5.69 8.76 14.74
C LYS A 479 5.67 7.24 14.86
N VAL A 480 6.36 6.57 13.93
CA VAL A 480 6.43 5.11 13.79
C VAL A 480 7.90 4.72 13.64
N ASN A 481 8.44 3.92 14.56
CA ASN A 481 9.84 3.44 14.54
C ASN A 481 10.88 4.55 14.29
N GLY A 482 10.67 5.73 14.86
CA GLY A 482 11.57 6.89 14.73
C GLY A 482 11.31 7.78 13.51
N SER A 483 10.58 7.31 12.50
CA SER A 483 10.19 8.11 11.33
C SER A 483 8.84 8.79 11.53
N VAL A 484 8.70 9.99 10.97
CA VAL A 484 7.46 10.77 11.01
C VAL A 484 6.71 10.61 9.69
N PHE A 485 5.44 10.24 9.79
CA PHE A 485 4.49 10.18 8.69
C PHE A 485 3.52 11.36 8.77
N GLU A 486 3.17 11.98 7.65
CA GLU A 486 2.07 12.94 7.53
C GLU A 486 0.89 12.29 6.78
N MET A 487 -0.25 12.16 7.44
CA MET A 487 -1.53 11.78 6.85
C MET A 487 -2.27 13.05 6.46
N HIS A 488 -2.13 13.47 5.21
CA HIS A 488 -2.69 14.72 4.70
C HIS A 488 -4.11 14.48 4.14
N ILE A 489 -5.14 15.01 4.79
CA ILE A 489 -6.52 14.97 4.27
C ILE A 489 -6.87 16.35 3.70
N PRO A 490 -6.94 16.52 2.37
CA PRO A 490 -7.29 17.82 1.79
C PRO A 490 -8.69 18.26 2.19
N SER A 491 -8.87 19.57 2.35
CA SER A 491 -10.17 20.17 2.70
C SER A 491 -11.18 20.18 1.54
N THR A 492 -10.72 20.08 0.30
CA THR A 492 -11.58 20.01 -0.88
C THR A 492 -12.13 18.60 -1.09
N LEU A 493 -13.35 18.51 -1.64
CA LEU A 493 -13.97 17.26 -2.08
C LEU A 493 -13.97 17.11 -3.62
N GLN A 494 -13.26 18.00 -4.32
CA GLN A 494 -13.17 17.95 -5.78
C GLN A 494 -12.36 16.74 -6.22
N VAL A 495 -13.01 15.85 -6.97
CA VAL A 495 -12.35 14.71 -7.62
C VAL A 495 -11.37 15.24 -8.67
N THR A 496 -10.10 14.87 -8.54
CA THR A 496 -9.04 15.25 -9.48
C THR A 496 -7.92 14.22 -9.46
N ASP A 497 -7.29 14.02 -10.61
CA ASP A 497 -6.09 13.22 -10.79
C ASP A 497 -4.80 14.02 -10.50
N ALA A 498 -4.92 15.33 -10.23
CA ALA A 498 -3.79 16.23 -9.95
C ALA A 498 -3.50 16.43 -8.45
N LEU A 499 -3.98 15.53 -7.58
CA LEU A 499 -3.76 15.62 -6.12
C LEU A 499 -2.26 15.67 -5.76
N LEU A 500 -1.47 14.78 -6.38
CA LEU A 500 -0.02 14.72 -6.16
C LEU A 500 0.65 16.02 -6.62
N SER A 501 0.41 16.42 -7.88
CA SER A 501 0.97 17.65 -8.47
C SER A 501 0.69 18.89 -7.62
N LYS A 502 -0.56 19.06 -7.16
CA LYS A 502 -0.97 20.21 -6.33
C LYS A 502 -0.27 20.23 -4.97
N PHE A 503 -0.16 19.08 -4.30
CA PHE A 503 0.50 19.00 -3.00
C PHE A 503 2.00 19.28 -3.14
N VAL A 504 2.65 18.57 -4.07
CA VAL A 504 4.08 18.68 -4.34
C VAL A 504 4.45 20.09 -4.76
N GLY A 505 3.61 20.82 -5.52
CA GLY A 505 3.86 22.21 -5.87
C GLY A 505 4.03 23.17 -4.68
N SER A 506 3.71 22.74 -3.44
CA SER A 506 3.84 23.55 -2.22
C SER A 506 4.85 23.02 -1.19
N TYR A 507 5.56 21.91 -1.48
CA TYR A 507 6.38 21.20 -0.48
C TYR A 507 7.58 22.00 0.05
N ALA A 508 8.15 22.87 -0.78
CA ALA A 508 9.38 23.61 -0.47
C ALA A 508 9.23 24.48 0.78
N HIS A 509 8.05 25.09 0.99
CA HIS A 509 7.80 25.92 2.18
C HIS A 509 7.90 25.14 3.49
N ALA A 510 7.40 23.90 3.53
CA ALA A 510 7.47 23.04 4.70
C ALA A 510 8.87 22.47 4.92
N THR A 511 9.62 22.23 3.83
CA THR A 511 11.04 21.85 3.89
C THR A 511 11.89 22.96 4.51
N LEU A 512 11.72 24.21 4.07
CA LEU A 512 12.43 25.38 4.63
C LEU A 512 12.13 25.62 6.12
N ARG A 513 10.94 25.21 6.58
CA ARG A 513 10.54 25.28 7.99
C ARG A 513 11.01 24.08 8.82
N LYS A 514 11.74 23.13 8.21
CA LYS A 514 12.19 21.88 8.83
C LYS A 514 11.03 21.09 9.46
N SER A 515 9.88 21.10 8.78
CA SER A 515 8.64 20.50 9.27
C SER A 515 8.01 19.52 8.27
N PHE A 516 8.80 19.02 7.31
CA PHE A 516 8.33 18.06 6.31
C PHE A 516 8.57 16.62 6.79
N ALA A 517 7.56 15.76 6.69
CA ALA A 517 7.65 14.37 7.11
C ALA A 517 8.50 13.51 6.15
N ASP A 518 9.12 12.44 6.67
CA ASP A 518 9.85 11.45 5.85
C ASP A 518 8.91 10.77 4.84
N THR A 519 7.63 10.62 5.20
CA THR A 519 6.62 10.04 4.32
C THR A 519 5.30 10.79 4.47
N VAL A 520 4.73 11.22 3.35
CA VAL A 520 3.41 11.87 3.29
C VAL A 520 2.44 10.94 2.59
N VAL A 521 1.23 10.78 3.14
CA VAL A 521 0.13 10.04 2.52
C VAL A 521 -1.08 10.96 2.38
N ILE A 522 -1.38 11.34 1.14
CA ILE A 522 -2.53 12.15 0.76
C ILE A 522 -3.77 11.26 0.75
N CYS A 523 -4.64 11.46 1.74
CA CYS A 523 -5.84 10.70 2.03
C CYS A 523 -7.10 11.47 1.58
N HIS A 524 -7.19 11.82 0.30
CA HIS A 524 -8.39 12.46 -0.23
C HIS A 524 -9.54 11.44 -0.32
N PRO A 525 -10.75 11.75 0.19
CA PRO A 525 -11.86 10.78 0.30
C PRO A 525 -12.36 10.24 -1.05
N TYR A 526 -12.04 10.91 -2.16
CA TYR A 526 -12.39 10.51 -3.53
C TYR A 526 -11.17 10.42 -4.45
N ALA A 527 -10.00 10.04 -3.92
CA ALA A 527 -8.79 9.80 -4.71
C ALA A 527 -9.00 8.70 -5.75
N ILE A 528 -8.54 8.94 -6.99
CA ILE A 528 -8.83 8.07 -8.14
C ILE A 528 -7.91 6.85 -8.19
N ASN A 529 -6.63 7.00 -7.83
CA ASN A 529 -5.63 5.95 -7.94
C ASN A 529 -4.46 6.17 -6.97
N HIS A 530 -3.62 5.14 -6.84
CA HIS A 530 -2.32 5.26 -6.17
C HIS A 530 -1.33 5.98 -7.09
N ARG A 531 -0.66 6.99 -6.52
CA ARG A 531 0.48 7.68 -7.11
C ARG A 531 1.54 7.90 -6.04
N VAL A 532 2.80 7.94 -6.44
CA VAL A 532 3.91 8.32 -5.55
C VAL A 532 4.96 9.12 -6.31
N THR A 533 5.60 10.04 -5.61
CA THR A 533 6.87 10.67 -6.02
C THR A 533 7.76 10.80 -4.80
N ALA A 534 9.06 11.04 -5.00
CA ALA A 534 9.94 11.48 -3.91
C ALA A 534 10.46 12.89 -4.14
N ARG A 535 10.82 13.58 -3.06
CA ARG A 535 11.44 14.90 -3.07
C ARG A 535 12.62 14.94 -2.12
N GLU A 536 13.64 15.69 -2.52
CA GLU A 536 14.74 16.02 -1.63
C GLU A 536 14.27 16.98 -0.54
N ILE A 537 14.68 16.70 0.69
CA ILE A 537 14.45 17.54 1.86
C ILE A 537 15.77 17.76 2.61
N ASP A 538 15.89 18.90 3.29
CA ASP A 538 17.01 19.17 4.19
C ASP A 538 16.68 18.70 5.61
N ALA A 539 17.59 17.93 6.21
CA ALA A 539 17.56 17.60 7.62
C ALA A 539 18.91 17.97 8.25
N GLU A 540 18.94 19.13 8.90
CA GLU A 540 20.13 19.63 9.62
C GLU A 540 21.36 19.82 8.71
N GLY A 541 21.16 20.31 7.48
CA GLY A 541 22.24 20.50 6.51
C GLY A 541 22.65 19.21 5.79
N LYS A 542 21.92 18.11 5.98
CA LYS A 542 22.12 16.85 5.25
C LYS A 542 20.96 16.60 4.31
N ARG A 543 21.30 16.22 3.08
CA ARG A 543 20.39 15.72 2.07
C ARG A 543 19.65 14.47 2.58
N ARG A 544 18.31 14.52 2.57
CA ARG A 544 17.42 13.38 2.83
C ARG A 544 16.31 13.33 1.77
N SER A 545 15.58 12.24 1.74
CA SER A 545 14.46 12.07 0.81
C SER A 545 13.15 11.88 1.56
N ALA A 546 12.08 12.45 1.01
CA ALA A 546 10.71 12.23 1.47
C ALA A 546 9.85 11.64 0.36
N GLU A 547 9.10 10.57 0.68
CA GLU A 547 8.16 9.93 -0.23
C GLU A 547 6.75 10.50 -0.04
N ILE A 548 6.06 10.82 -1.13
CA ILE A 548 4.73 11.45 -1.12
C ILE A 548 3.78 10.56 -1.90
N HIS A 549 2.86 9.90 -1.19
CA HIS A 549 1.87 8.97 -1.72
C HIS A 549 0.49 9.62 -1.84
N VAL A 550 -0.29 9.22 -2.84
CA VAL A 550 -1.75 9.39 -2.87
C VAL A 550 -2.37 8.04 -2.56
N ALA A 551 -3.11 7.93 -1.46
CA ALA A 551 -3.82 6.69 -1.13
C ALA A 551 -5.10 6.58 -2.00
N PRO A 552 -5.30 5.50 -2.78
CA PRO A 552 -6.55 5.29 -3.50
C PRO A 552 -7.70 5.06 -2.52
N ILE A 553 -8.94 5.23 -2.96
CA ILE A 553 -10.11 4.94 -2.12
C ILE A 553 -10.41 3.43 -2.06
N CYS A 554 -10.92 2.97 -0.92
CA CYS A 554 -11.26 1.58 -0.66
C CYS A 554 -12.75 1.31 -0.90
N VAL A 555 -13.17 1.29 -2.17
CA VAL A 555 -14.57 1.01 -2.57
C VAL A 555 -14.63 0.02 -3.73
N ASP A 556 -15.77 -0.66 -3.88
CA ASP A 556 -16.01 -1.51 -5.05
C ASP A 556 -16.45 -0.65 -6.24
N GLY A 557 -15.50 -0.32 -7.11
CA GLY A 557 -15.76 0.44 -8.33
C GLY A 557 -16.67 -0.28 -9.33
N VAL A 558 -16.66 -1.61 -9.39
CA VAL A 558 -17.47 -2.39 -10.34
C VAL A 558 -18.94 -2.31 -9.94
N ILE A 559 -19.25 -2.59 -8.68
CA ILE A 559 -20.63 -2.52 -8.18
C ILE A 559 -21.16 -1.10 -8.17
N LEU A 560 -20.35 -0.12 -7.75
CA LEU A 560 -20.76 1.28 -7.77
C LEU A 560 -21.12 1.73 -9.19
N ARG A 561 -20.27 1.44 -10.19
CA ARG A 561 -20.57 1.77 -11.59
C ARG A 561 -21.86 1.10 -12.06
N ASP A 562 -22.05 -0.18 -11.76
CA ASP A 562 -23.25 -0.90 -12.20
C ASP A 562 -24.55 -0.28 -11.64
N ARG A 563 -24.54 0.09 -10.36
CA ARG A 563 -25.73 0.61 -9.69
C ARG A 563 -26.02 2.08 -9.94
N ILE A 564 -24.99 2.90 -10.21
CA ILE A 564 -25.16 4.35 -10.39
C ILE A 564 -25.05 4.81 -11.86
N LYS A 565 -24.87 3.90 -12.82
CA LYS A 565 -24.77 4.23 -14.27
C LYS A 565 -26.01 4.92 -14.84
N THR A 566 -27.19 4.65 -14.28
CA THR A 566 -28.48 5.20 -14.75
C THR A 566 -28.83 6.53 -14.10
N ILE A 567 -28.11 6.93 -13.05
CA ILE A 567 -28.33 8.19 -12.33
C ILE A 567 -27.76 9.36 -13.15
N THR A 568 -28.53 10.45 -13.31
CA THR A 568 -28.16 11.68 -14.06
C THR A 568 -26.70 12.11 -13.85
N LYS A 569 -26.07 12.62 -14.93
CA LYS A 569 -24.63 12.87 -15.03
C LYS A 569 -24.06 13.77 -13.91
N SER A 570 -23.09 13.22 -13.16
CA SER A 570 -22.02 13.89 -12.38
C SER A 570 -22.40 14.79 -11.18
N VAL A 571 -23.47 14.47 -10.46
CA VAL A 571 -23.90 15.26 -9.28
C VAL A 571 -23.07 14.95 -8.03
N HIS A 572 -22.66 13.68 -7.83
CA HIS A 572 -21.90 13.25 -6.65
C HIS A 572 -20.41 13.06 -6.95
N ALA A 573 -19.56 13.31 -5.95
CA ALA A 573 -18.12 13.09 -6.08
C ALA A 573 -17.79 11.61 -6.35
N ILE A 574 -18.46 10.67 -5.67
CA ILE A 574 -18.24 9.23 -5.89
C ILE A 574 -18.47 8.82 -7.35
N GLN A 575 -19.52 9.34 -8.00
CA GLN A 575 -19.81 9.05 -9.40
C GLN A 575 -18.69 9.54 -10.31
N ARG A 576 -18.20 10.76 -10.08
CA ARG A 576 -17.05 11.32 -10.82
C ARG A 576 -15.77 10.50 -10.61
N ALA A 577 -15.56 9.96 -9.42
CA ALA A 577 -14.40 9.13 -9.12
C ALA A 577 -14.48 7.76 -9.83
N VAL A 578 -15.56 7.00 -9.64
CA VAL A 578 -15.65 5.61 -10.15
C VAL A 578 -15.78 5.51 -11.67
N PHE A 579 -16.32 6.54 -12.33
CA PHE A 579 -16.36 6.64 -13.79
C PHE A 579 -15.13 7.33 -14.39
N HIS A 580 -14.17 7.77 -13.56
CA HIS A 580 -12.91 8.27 -14.08
C HIS A 580 -12.13 7.12 -14.74
N PRO A 581 -11.62 7.25 -15.98
CA PRO A 581 -10.98 6.13 -16.67
C PRO A 581 -9.69 5.62 -15.99
N LEU A 582 -9.02 6.48 -15.21
CA LEU A 582 -7.85 6.10 -14.42
C LEU A 582 -8.19 5.48 -13.04
N PHE A 583 -9.47 5.24 -12.73
CA PHE A 583 -9.92 4.81 -11.41
C PHE A 583 -9.44 3.41 -11.05
N ASN A 584 -8.60 3.33 -10.01
CA ASN A 584 -8.04 2.09 -9.49
C ASN A 584 -8.12 2.09 -7.95
N PRO A 585 -9.19 1.53 -7.37
CA PRO A 585 -9.38 1.49 -5.92
C PRO A 585 -8.46 0.46 -5.26
N GLY A 586 -8.18 0.64 -3.98
CA GLY A 586 -7.24 -0.22 -3.27
C GLY A 586 -6.91 0.26 -1.86
N VAL A 587 -5.89 -0.37 -1.27
CA VAL A 587 -5.29 0.05 0.01
C VAL A 587 -3.78 0.05 -0.09
N LEU A 588 -3.12 0.82 0.79
CA LEU A 588 -1.66 0.85 0.89
C LEU A 588 -1.21 0.15 2.16
N LYS A 589 -0.20 -0.71 2.04
CA LYS A 589 0.50 -1.30 3.18
C LYS A 589 1.89 -0.70 3.28
N PHE A 590 2.22 -0.18 4.46
CA PHE A 590 3.55 0.30 4.81
C PHE A 590 4.22 -0.69 5.76
N ARG A 591 5.52 -0.90 5.56
CA ARG A 591 6.37 -1.65 6.48
C ARG A 591 7.64 -0.85 6.77
N CYS A 592 7.88 -0.61 8.04
CA CYS A 592 9.00 0.14 8.62
C CYS A 592 9.93 -0.86 9.32
N ALA A 593 10.93 -1.35 8.59
CA ALA A 593 11.85 -2.38 9.07
C ALA A 593 13.30 -1.94 8.89
N LYS A 594 14.12 -2.01 9.95
CA LYS A 594 15.57 -1.72 9.89
C LYS A 594 15.90 -0.36 9.23
N GLY A 595 15.08 0.67 9.48
CA GLY A 595 15.25 2.02 8.93
C GLY A 595 14.71 2.22 7.50
N LEU A 596 14.21 1.17 6.85
CA LEU A 596 13.55 1.26 5.54
C LEU A 596 12.04 1.31 5.67
N ILE A 597 11.43 2.22 4.92
CA ILE A 597 9.99 2.27 4.70
C ILE A 597 9.74 1.66 3.32
N THR A 598 8.86 0.66 3.25
CA THR A 598 8.48 0.03 1.99
C THR A 598 6.97 0.03 1.84
N THR A 599 6.51 0.22 0.60
CA THR A 599 5.08 0.41 0.30
C THR A 599 4.59 -0.66 -0.67
N SER A 600 3.41 -1.21 -0.40
CA SER A 600 2.76 -2.22 -1.25
C SER A 600 1.33 -1.80 -1.53
N MET A 601 0.88 -1.89 -2.79
CA MET A 601 -0.48 -1.51 -3.19
C MET A 601 -1.31 -2.76 -3.46
N PHE A 602 -2.42 -2.90 -2.74
CA PHE A 602 -3.39 -3.96 -2.95
C PHE A 602 -4.59 -3.42 -3.72
N GLY A 603 -4.91 -4.03 -4.87
CA GLY A 603 -6.18 -3.82 -5.55
C GLY A 603 -7.33 -4.52 -4.82
N ILE A 604 -8.57 -4.07 -5.04
CA ILE A 604 -9.75 -4.65 -4.38
C ILE A 604 -9.95 -6.13 -4.72
N ASP A 605 -9.68 -6.54 -5.96
CA ASP A 605 -9.85 -7.93 -6.38
C ASP A 605 -8.80 -8.87 -5.76
N ALA A 606 -7.57 -8.38 -5.57
CA ALA A 606 -6.53 -9.09 -4.81
C ALA A 606 -6.96 -9.34 -3.36
N LEU A 607 -7.53 -8.34 -2.69
CA LEU A 607 -8.05 -8.51 -1.31
C LEU A 607 -9.15 -9.58 -1.24
N ARG A 608 -10.04 -9.65 -2.23
CA ARG A 608 -11.16 -10.59 -2.28
C ARG A 608 -10.72 -12.04 -2.50
N LYS A 609 -9.77 -12.26 -3.41
CA LYS A 609 -9.28 -13.61 -3.74
C LYS A 609 -8.72 -14.29 -2.48
N HIS A 610 -8.03 -13.54 -1.63
CA HIS A 610 -7.43 -14.05 -0.41
C HIS A 610 -8.44 -14.38 0.70
N LEU A 611 -9.53 -13.62 0.85
CA LEU A 611 -10.55 -13.91 1.88
C LEU A 611 -11.29 -15.23 1.62
N ARG A 612 -11.57 -15.57 0.35
CA ARG A 612 -12.26 -16.81 -0.03
C ARG A 612 -11.54 -18.08 0.47
N ILE A 613 -10.20 -18.03 0.53
CA ILE A 613 -9.35 -19.15 0.97
C ILE A 613 -9.46 -19.39 2.48
N LEU A 614 -9.63 -18.32 3.28
CA LEU A 614 -9.79 -18.41 4.75
C LEU A 614 -11.16 -18.97 5.15
N SER A 615 -12.20 -18.72 4.34
CA SER A 615 -13.56 -19.21 4.59
C SER A 615 -13.78 -20.71 4.31
N GLY A 616 -12.72 -21.46 3.97
CA GLY A 616 -12.77 -22.92 3.81
C GLY A 616 -13.43 -23.43 2.53
N ALA A 617 -13.88 -22.55 1.63
CA ALA A 617 -14.61 -22.97 0.42
C ALA A 617 -13.73 -23.68 -0.62
N GLU A 618 -12.44 -23.36 -0.75
CA GLU A 618 -11.49 -24.07 -1.63
C GLU A 618 -10.05 -23.89 -1.08
N SER A 619 -9.58 -24.79 -0.20
CA SER A 619 -8.21 -24.71 0.34
C SER A 619 -7.47 -26.03 0.16
N LYS A 620 -6.78 -26.15 -0.98
CA LYS A 620 -5.63 -27.04 -1.15
C LYS A 620 -4.44 -26.37 -1.86
N THR A 621 -4.64 -25.23 -2.51
CA THR A 621 -3.56 -24.44 -3.13
C THR A 621 -3.31 -23.19 -2.28
N LYS A 622 -2.23 -23.21 -1.49
CA LYS A 622 -1.60 -21.96 -1.04
C LYS A 622 -1.27 -21.18 -2.31
N ILE A 623 -1.92 -20.04 -2.55
CA ILE A 623 -1.36 -19.03 -3.45
C ILE A 623 -0.08 -18.61 -2.75
N ALA A 624 1.05 -19.14 -3.21
CA ALA A 624 2.34 -18.61 -2.84
C ALA A 624 2.43 -17.28 -3.58
N ASP A 625 2.46 -16.18 -2.84
CA ASP A 625 2.61 -14.82 -3.39
C ASP A 625 4.00 -14.72 -4.04
N LYS A 626 4.15 -15.27 -5.25
CA LYS A 626 5.39 -15.32 -6.01
C LYS A 626 5.49 -14.11 -6.93
N TYR A 627 6.69 -13.57 -7.07
CA TYR A 627 6.92 -12.31 -7.76
C TYR A 627 7.93 -12.41 -8.90
N ILE A 628 7.60 -11.77 -10.01
CA ILE A 628 8.55 -11.36 -11.04
C ILE A 628 9.13 -10.02 -10.61
N TYR A 629 10.44 -9.98 -10.38
CA TYR A 629 11.15 -8.78 -9.92
C TYR A 629 11.87 -8.06 -11.05
N LEU A 630 11.60 -6.75 -11.15
CA LEU A 630 12.22 -5.84 -12.10
C LEU A 630 13.18 -4.92 -11.34
N PHE A 631 14.41 -4.81 -11.82
CA PHE A 631 15.34 -3.75 -11.49
C PHE A 631 15.20 -2.65 -12.53
N VAL A 632 14.83 -1.45 -12.10
CA VAL A 632 14.65 -0.29 -12.97
C VAL A 632 15.70 0.76 -12.64
N GLY A 633 16.59 0.99 -13.60
CA GLY A 633 17.46 2.16 -13.67
C GLY A 633 16.89 3.17 -14.67
N THR A 634 16.85 4.43 -14.31
CA THR A 634 16.38 5.51 -15.18
C THR A 634 17.40 6.62 -15.18
N ASP A 635 17.68 7.17 -16.36
CA ASP A 635 18.64 8.26 -16.52
C ASP A 635 19.93 8.03 -15.71
N PRO A 636 20.62 6.88 -15.91
CA PRO A 636 21.70 6.47 -15.03
C PRO A 636 23.01 7.22 -15.23
N HIS A 637 23.27 7.75 -16.44
CA HIS A 637 24.50 8.47 -16.80
C HIS A 637 25.78 7.81 -16.29
N TRP A 638 25.93 6.50 -16.47
CA TRP A 638 27.01 5.73 -15.86
C TRP A 638 28.41 6.26 -16.16
N GLY A 639 28.60 6.88 -17.34
CA GLY A 639 29.86 7.49 -17.76
C GLY A 639 30.01 8.99 -17.51
N SER A 640 28.98 9.68 -16.98
CA SER A 640 29.02 11.12 -16.79
C SER A 640 29.69 11.52 -15.47
N ARG A 641 30.29 12.71 -15.45
CA ARG A 641 30.74 13.36 -14.20
C ARG A 641 29.58 13.85 -13.31
N SER A 642 28.39 14.07 -13.88
CA SER A 642 27.17 14.50 -13.16
C SER A 642 26.44 13.34 -12.48
N LYS A 643 27.00 12.13 -12.58
CA LYS A 643 26.51 10.95 -11.85
C LYS A 643 26.65 11.14 -10.35
N GLU A 644 25.66 10.69 -9.60
CA GLU A 644 25.74 10.69 -8.14
C GLU A 644 26.61 9.52 -7.66
N PHE A 645 27.57 9.80 -6.79
CA PHE A 645 28.54 8.83 -6.29
C PHE A 645 28.49 8.68 -4.78
N ILE A 646 28.73 7.46 -4.30
CA ILE A 646 29.00 7.13 -2.89
C ILE A 646 30.36 6.45 -2.83
N TRP A 647 31.21 6.86 -1.89
CA TRP A 647 32.50 6.21 -1.66
C TRP A 647 32.30 4.86 -0.96
N CYS A 648 32.86 3.79 -1.53
CA CYS A 648 32.85 2.47 -0.94
C CYS A 648 34.24 2.12 -0.39
N ASP A 649 34.40 2.18 0.93
CA ASP A 649 35.65 1.84 1.61
C ASP A 649 36.19 0.44 1.28
N GLU A 650 35.29 -0.53 1.13
CA GLU A 650 35.64 -1.93 0.88
C GLU A 650 36.24 -2.12 -0.50
N ARG A 651 35.71 -1.41 -1.49
CA ARG A 651 36.19 -1.45 -2.88
C ARG A 651 37.24 -0.37 -3.18
N ARG A 652 37.41 0.60 -2.26
CA ARG A 652 38.26 1.79 -2.41
C ARG A 652 37.98 2.56 -3.70
N GLU A 653 36.71 2.70 -4.03
CA GLU A 653 36.27 3.40 -5.24
C GLU A 653 34.90 4.07 -5.04
N TYR A 654 34.61 5.04 -5.89
CA TYR A 654 33.29 5.65 -5.98
C TYR A 654 32.35 4.74 -6.79
N LEU A 655 31.20 4.44 -6.19
CA LEU A 655 30.12 3.68 -6.82
C LEU A 655 28.97 4.62 -7.14
N GLY A 656 28.38 4.46 -8.32
CA GLY A 656 27.12 5.10 -8.65
C GLY A 656 25.92 4.40 -8.01
N MET A 657 24.72 4.97 -8.15
CA MET A 657 23.51 4.40 -7.52
C MET A 657 23.23 2.95 -7.95
N THR A 658 23.38 2.64 -9.24
CA THR A 658 23.24 1.26 -9.75
C THR A 658 24.32 0.34 -9.19
N GLU A 659 25.58 0.79 -9.17
CA GLU A 659 26.71 0.00 -8.67
C GLU A 659 26.65 -0.22 -7.15
N CYS A 660 26.09 0.72 -6.39
CA CYS A 660 25.79 0.57 -4.97
C CYS A 660 24.79 -0.57 -4.75
N ALA A 661 23.70 -0.60 -5.50
CA ALA A 661 22.73 -1.70 -5.43
C ALA A 661 23.36 -3.04 -5.84
N PHE A 662 24.19 -3.07 -6.89
CA PHE A 662 24.92 -4.27 -7.29
C PHE A 662 25.89 -4.75 -6.20
N HIS A 663 26.60 -3.83 -5.54
CA HIS A 663 27.47 -4.17 -4.42
C HIS A 663 26.68 -4.78 -3.25
N LEU A 664 25.53 -4.20 -2.88
CA LEU A 664 24.66 -4.75 -1.85
C LEU A 664 24.10 -6.12 -2.23
N LEU A 665 23.74 -6.35 -3.49
CA LEU A 665 23.30 -7.65 -4.00
C LEU A 665 24.41 -8.70 -3.86
N ARG A 666 25.65 -8.40 -4.28
CA ARG A 666 26.78 -9.33 -4.14
C ARG A 666 27.08 -9.67 -2.69
N LYS A 667 27.00 -8.67 -1.81
CA LYS A 667 27.42 -8.80 -0.42
C LYS A 667 26.42 -9.59 0.42
N TYR A 668 25.13 -9.35 0.20
CA TYR A 668 24.08 -9.87 1.08
C TYR A 668 23.10 -10.81 0.38
N ARG A 669 23.31 -11.16 -0.88
CA ARG A 669 22.50 -12.13 -1.61
C ARG A 669 23.36 -13.15 -2.33
N ASN A 670 22.86 -14.38 -2.39
CA ASN A 670 23.50 -15.41 -3.19
C ASN A 670 23.25 -15.13 -4.69
N MET A 671 24.33 -14.86 -5.42
CA MET A 671 24.30 -14.58 -6.86
C MET A 671 23.69 -15.71 -7.71
N LYS A 672 23.77 -16.96 -7.24
CA LYS A 672 23.10 -18.09 -7.89
C LYS A 672 21.59 -18.08 -7.69
N SER A 673 21.06 -17.30 -6.75
CA SER A 673 19.64 -17.17 -6.41
C SER A 673 19.30 -15.70 -6.18
N LEU A 674 19.60 -14.86 -7.18
CA LEU A 674 19.50 -13.41 -7.08
C LEU A 674 18.06 -12.93 -6.88
N GLY A 675 17.07 -13.68 -7.37
CA GLY A 675 15.65 -13.36 -7.21
C GLY A 675 15.21 -12.10 -7.96
N VAL A 676 16.07 -11.50 -8.77
CA VAL A 676 15.78 -10.41 -9.71
C VAL A 676 15.75 -11.00 -11.10
N HIS A 677 14.69 -10.74 -11.86
CA HIS A 677 14.41 -11.48 -13.10
C HIS A 677 14.59 -10.63 -14.34
N MET A 678 14.40 -9.32 -14.21
CA MET A 678 14.53 -8.37 -15.31
C MET A 678 15.31 -7.14 -14.88
N PHE A 679 16.06 -6.58 -15.82
CA PHE A 679 16.72 -5.29 -15.69
C PHE A 679 16.34 -4.41 -16.87
N VAL A 680 15.99 -3.16 -16.57
CA VAL A 680 15.73 -2.15 -17.59
C VAL A 680 16.48 -0.89 -17.21
N SER A 681 17.27 -0.38 -18.15
CA SER A 681 17.88 0.94 -18.10
C SER A 681 17.16 1.84 -19.09
N ASN A 682 16.36 2.79 -18.64
CA ASN A 682 15.65 3.72 -19.53
C ASN A 682 16.41 5.05 -19.64
N ASP A 683 16.37 5.65 -20.83
CA ASP A 683 16.96 6.96 -21.17
C ASP A 683 18.50 6.96 -21.18
N ASP A 684 19.13 8.11 -20.93
CA ASP A 684 20.55 8.38 -21.21
C ASP A 684 21.49 7.53 -20.33
N ILE A 685 22.23 6.60 -20.96
CA ILE A 685 23.31 5.82 -20.35
C ILE A 685 24.56 6.69 -20.21
N THR A 686 24.83 7.55 -21.18
CA THR A 686 25.86 8.59 -21.12
C THR A 686 25.22 9.97 -21.23
N GLN A 687 25.86 10.96 -20.61
CA GLN A 687 25.42 12.34 -20.70
C GLN A 687 25.58 12.86 -22.10
N GLY A 688 26.60 12.47 -22.86
CA GLY A 688 26.75 12.71 -24.30
C GLY A 688 26.84 14.18 -24.79
N HIS A 689 25.99 15.07 -24.30
CA HIS A 689 25.69 16.42 -24.78
C HIS A 689 26.47 17.48 -24.00
N HIS A 690 27.18 18.34 -24.74
CA HIS A 690 27.92 19.49 -24.20
C HIS A 690 27.00 20.70 -24.04
N PHE A 691 26.23 20.75 -22.96
CA PHE A 691 25.41 21.94 -22.68
C PHE A 691 26.28 23.20 -22.64
N PRO A 692 25.81 24.37 -23.11
CA PRO A 692 26.55 25.62 -22.97
C PRO A 692 26.98 25.91 -21.51
N SER A 693 26.17 25.48 -20.53
CA SER A 693 26.49 25.56 -19.10
C SER A 693 27.70 24.72 -18.69
N GLN A 694 27.94 23.57 -19.34
CA GLN A 694 29.11 22.72 -19.07
C GLN A 694 30.44 23.33 -19.56
N LYS A 695 30.38 24.42 -20.34
CA LYS A 695 31.55 25.25 -20.70
C LYS A 695 31.90 26.27 -19.62
N GLN A 696 31.05 26.42 -18.61
CA GLN A 696 31.32 27.29 -17.47
C GLN A 696 32.23 26.54 -16.47
N PRO A 697 33.12 27.24 -15.75
CA PRO A 697 33.91 26.61 -14.71
C PRO A 697 33.00 26.16 -13.56
N HIS A 698 33.25 24.98 -13.03
CA HIS A 698 32.53 24.49 -11.85
C HIS A 698 32.96 25.31 -10.62
N GLN A 699 32.03 25.67 -9.72
CA GLN A 699 32.35 26.53 -8.56
C GLN A 699 33.43 25.95 -7.63
N ASN A 700 33.48 24.62 -7.49
CA ASN A 700 34.51 23.90 -6.70
C ASN A 700 35.79 23.55 -7.51
N GLN A 701 35.89 23.97 -8.77
CA GLN A 701 37.11 23.78 -9.55
C GLN A 701 38.19 24.70 -8.99
N MET A 702 39.25 24.11 -8.42
CA MET A 702 40.39 24.88 -7.94
C MET A 702 41.15 25.47 -9.13
N PRO A 703 41.68 26.70 -9.05
CA PRO A 703 42.71 27.18 -9.97
C PRO A 703 43.93 26.23 -9.99
N TYR A 704 44.63 26.16 -11.13
CA TYR A 704 45.73 25.20 -11.30
C TYR A 704 46.88 25.48 -10.33
N ASP A 705 47.26 26.74 -10.16
CA ASP A 705 48.28 27.22 -9.21
C ASP A 705 47.93 26.86 -7.76
N PHE A 706 46.65 26.96 -7.38
CA PHE A 706 46.21 26.58 -6.04
C PHE A 706 46.31 25.07 -5.81
N PHE A 707 45.90 24.26 -6.80
CA PHE A 707 45.98 22.80 -6.72
C PHE A 707 47.43 22.31 -6.68
N GLU A 708 48.32 22.94 -7.46
CA GLU A 708 49.76 22.68 -7.44
C GLU A 708 50.38 23.02 -6.08
N LYS A 709 50.05 24.19 -5.51
CA LYS A 709 50.50 24.58 -4.17
C LYS A 709 50.06 23.57 -3.11
N LYS A 710 48.83 23.06 -3.19
CA LYS A 710 48.31 22.02 -2.28
C LYS A 710 49.11 20.73 -2.35
N TRP A 711 49.46 20.28 -3.56
CA TRP A 711 50.35 19.13 -3.73
C TRP A 711 51.75 19.39 -3.17
N GLY A 712 52.32 20.57 -3.38
CA GLY A 712 53.61 20.97 -2.79
C GLY A 712 53.58 20.96 -1.25
N GLU A 713 52.54 21.53 -0.65
CA GLU A 713 52.31 21.51 0.81
C GLU A 713 52.22 20.06 1.35
N ALA A 714 51.47 19.20 0.65
CA ALA A 714 51.32 17.80 1.06
C ALA A 714 52.62 16.99 0.89
N ILE A 715 53.44 17.26 -0.13
CA ILE A 715 54.75 16.60 -0.27
C ILE A 715 55.68 17.02 0.88
N ALA A 716 55.74 18.31 1.21
CA ALA A 716 56.57 18.80 2.31
C ALA A 716 56.12 18.24 3.67
N GLU A 717 54.82 18.07 3.88
CA GLU A 717 54.28 17.45 5.09
C GLU A 717 54.55 15.93 5.12
N ALA A 718 54.46 15.24 3.97
CA ALA A 718 54.83 13.83 3.85
C ALA A 718 56.30 13.60 4.21
N GLU A 719 57.21 14.48 3.78
CA GLU A 719 58.64 14.41 4.11
C GLU A 719 58.85 14.52 5.64
N LYS A 720 58.23 15.49 6.31
CA LYS A 720 58.30 15.64 7.77
C LYS A 720 57.71 14.47 8.54
N VAL A 721 56.58 13.93 8.09
CA VAL A 721 55.92 12.79 8.72
C VAL A 721 56.74 11.51 8.54
N ALA A 722 57.39 11.35 7.38
CA ALA A 722 58.30 10.25 7.13
C ALA A 722 59.58 10.34 7.99
N GLU A 723 60.14 11.54 8.20
CA GLU A 723 61.25 11.78 9.12
C GLU A 723 60.90 11.41 10.58
N ASN A 724 59.65 11.65 10.98
CA ASN A 724 59.13 11.28 12.31
C ASN A 724 58.67 9.82 12.42
N ASN A 725 58.84 9.03 11.35
CA ASN A 725 58.51 7.60 11.30
C ASN A 725 57.06 7.30 11.73
N ASP A 726 56.09 8.11 11.27
CA ASP A 726 54.65 7.89 11.49
C ASP A 726 53.94 7.48 10.18
N PRO A 727 53.88 6.16 9.88
CA PRO A 727 53.21 5.64 8.69
C PRO A 727 51.72 5.98 8.64
N LYS A 728 51.06 6.09 9.81
CA LYS A 728 49.60 6.34 9.85
C LYS A 728 49.28 7.74 9.38
N ALA A 729 50.06 8.73 9.82
CA ALA A 729 49.93 10.10 9.35
C ALA A 729 50.26 10.22 7.85
N LEU A 730 51.29 9.51 7.37
CA LEU A 730 51.65 9.52 5.94
C LEU A 730 50.53 8.91 5.07
N PHE A 731 49.98 7.76 5.48
CA PHE A 731 48.86 7.14 4.76
C PHE A 731 47.61 8.01 4.77
N LYS A 732 47.33 8.73 5.86
CA LYS A 732 46.22 9.67 5.93
C LYS A 732 46.41 10.81 4.92
N LEU A 733 47.58 11.44 4.91
CA LEU A 733 47.91 12.52 3.99
C LEU A 733 47.80 12.10 2.51
N LEU A 734 48.31 10.91 2.17
CA LEU A 734 48.19 10.37 0.81
C LEU A 734 46.74 10.07 0.41
N ARG A 735 45.89 9.62 1.36
CA ARG A 735 44.46 9.44 1.11
C ARG A 735 43.77 10.77 0.87
N ASP A 736 44.03 11.77 1.72
CA ASP A 736 43.44 13.10 1.59
C ASP A 736 43.80 13.72 0.23
N MET A 737 45.06 13.58 -0.22
CA MET A 737 45.51 14.07 -1.53
C MET A 737 44.96 13.29 -2.73
N ARG A 738 44.83 11.97 -2.59
CA ARG A 738 44.15 11.14 -3.59
C ARG A 738 42.70 11.61 -3.75
N ASP A 739 41.99 11.78 -2.65
CA ASP A 739 40.56 12.13 -2.65
C ASP A 739 40.36 13.54 -3.23
N LEU A 740 41.19 14.51 -2.85
CA LEU A 740 41.21 15.83 -3.45
C LEU A 740 41.46 15.78 -4.97
N SER A 741 42.40 14.96 -5.42
CA SER A 741 42.74 14.84 -6.84
C SER A 741 41.60 14.20 -7.64
N LEU A 742 40.97 13.17 -7.10
CA LEU A 742 39.80 12.53 -7.72
C LEU A 742 38.63 13.51 -7.81
N ASP A 743 38.39 14.30 -6.76
CA ASP A 743 37.36 15.34 -6.76
C ASP A 743 37.64 16.41 -7.83
N GLN A 744 38.89 16.86 -7.98
CA GLN A 744 39.26 17.83 -9.01
C GLN A 744 39.14 17.26 -10.42
N ILE A 745 39.52 15.99 -10.64
CA ILE A 745 39.31 15.30 -11.92
C ILE A 745 37.82 15.25 -12.26
N ARG A 746 36.96 14.94 -11.29
CA ARG A 746 35.50 14.88 -11.49
C ARG A 746 34.92 16.24 -11.91
N VAL A 747 35.21 17.32 -11.17
CA VAL A 747 34.63 18.64 -11.47
C VAL A 747 35.20 19.27 -12.75
N ARG A 748 36.46 18.94 -13.11
CA ARG A 748 37.12 19.40 -14.34
C ARG A 748 36.86 18.51 -15.56
N GLY A 749 36.33 17.30 -15.35
CA GLY A 749 36.19 16.28 -16.39
C GLY A 749 35.46 16.80 -17.62
N ILE A 750 35.89 16.34 -18.79
CA ILE A 750 35.26 16.69 -20.06
C ILE A 750 34.19 15.64 -20.36
N ASP A 751 32.99 16.08 -20.71
CA ASP A 751 31.87 15.19 -21.06
C ASP A 751 32.04 14.59 -22.47
N TRP A 752 33.25 14.17 -22.87
CA TRP A 752 33.49 13.56 -24.18
C TRP A 752 32.81 12.20 -24.29
N VAL A 753 31.97 12.01 -25.31
CA VAL A 753 31.18 10.79 -25.52
C VAL A 753 32.03 9.52 -25.47
N ARG A 754 33.21 9.54 -26.09
CA ARG A 754 34.13 8.40 -26.10
C ARG A 754 34.51 7.98 -24.68
N ASP A 755 34.96 8.93 -23.87
CA ASP A 755 35.44 8.66 -22.51
C ASP A 755 34.28 8.15 -21.64
N GLN A 756 33.09 8.73 -21.79
CA GLN A 756 31.89 8.28 -21.08
C GLN A 756 31.50 6.84 -21.48
N LEU A 757 31.56 6.50 -22.78
CA LEU A 757 31.33 5.13 -23.24
C LEU A 757 32.40 4.18 -22.67
N GLU A 758 33.68 4.56 -22.67
CA GLU A 758 34.74 3.74 -22.06
C GLU A 758 34.45 3.49 -20.56
N GLU A 759 34.01 4.50 -19.80
CA GLU A 759 33.60 4.33 -18.41
C GLU A 759 32.41 3.37 -18.26
N VAL A 760 31.39 3.46 -19.14
CA VAL A 760 30.26 2.52 -19.17
C VAL A 760 30.75 1.08 -19.40
N LEU A 761 31.60 0.86 -20.40
CA LEU A 761 32.05 -0.48 -20.76
C LEU A 761 32.97 -1.08 -19.69
N TYR A 762 33.93 -0.30 -19.18
CA TYR A 762 35.01 -0.81 -18.33
C TYR A 762 34.76 -0.68 -16.83
N ARG A 763 33.96 0.29 -16.37
CA ARG A 763 33.63 0.46 -14.94
C ARG A 763 32.22 0.01 -14.59
N HIS A 764 31.27 0.11 -15.52
CA HIS A 764 29.91 -0.39 -15.29
C HIS A 764 29.73 -1.84 -15.77
N LEU A 765 29.87 -2.14 -17.07
CA LEU A 765 29.51 -3.48 -17.57
C LEU A 765 30.49 -4.57 -17.15
N LYS A 766 31.79 -4.40 -17.47
CA LYS A 766 32.80 -5.44 -17.27
C LYS A 766 32.90 -5.92 -15.80
N PRO A 767 32.94 -5.04 -14.78
CA PRO A 767 33.03 -5.48 -13.39
C PRO A 767 31.72 -6.06 -12.86
N ASN A 768 30.60 -5.88 -13.58
CA ASN A 768 29.27 -6.29 -13.15
C ASN A 768 28.61 -7.38 -14.00
N VAL A 769 29.38 -8.08 -14.86
CA VAL A 769 28.88 -9.18 -15.69
C VAL A 769 28.23 -10.31 -14.88
N ASP A 770 28.71 -10.57 -13.66
CA ASP A 770 28.18 -11.57 -12.73
C ASP A 770 26.74 -11.25 -12.27
N ILE A 771 26.40 -9.97 -12.13
CA ILE A 771 25.04 -9.52 -11.78
C ILE A 771 24.10 -9.76 -12.95
N PHE A 772 24.51 -9.40 -14.17
CA PHE A 772 23.72 -9.64 -15.37
C PHE A 772 23.52 -11.13 -15.64
N ASP A 773 24.56 -11.97 -15.43
CA ASP A 773 24.40 -13.44 -15.43
C ASP A 773 23.41 -13.90 -14.36
N GLY A 774 23.47 -13.36 -13.14
CA GLY A 774 22.53 -13.66 -12.06
C GLY A 774 21.07 -13.34 -12.42
N ILE A 775 20.82 -12.22 -13.11
CA ILE A 775 19.49 -11.81 -13.59
C ILE A 775 18.99 -12.78 -14.67
N LEU A 776 19.79 -13.02 -15.70
CA LEU A 776 19.43 -13.96 -16.78
C LEU A 776 19.22 -15.38 -16.23
N SER A 777 20.07 -15.81 -15.30
CA SER A 777 19.97 -17.10 -14.61
C SER A 777 18.69 -17.22 -13.79
N SER A 778 18.27 -16.15 -13.12
CA SER A 778 17.04 -16.15 -12.32
C SER A 778 15.81 -16.20 -13.23
N GLY A 779 15.75 -15.36 -14.27
CA GLY A 779 14.64 -15.37 -15.23
C GLY A 779 14.50 -16.69 -15.98
N THR A 780 15.60 -17.28 -16.45
CA THR A 780 15.59 -18.58 -17.15
C THR A 780 15.20 -19.73 -16.22
N ARG A 781 15.70 -19.76 -14.97
CA ARG A 781 15.32 -20.79 -13.99
C ARG A 781 13.86 -20.69 -13.55
N ALA A 782 13.35 -19.48 -13.42
CA ALA A 782 11.95 -19.22 -13.15
C ALA A 782 11.03 -19.60 -14.34
N GLY A 783 11.61 -19.93 -15.50
CA GLY A 783 10.88 -20.33 -16.70
C GLY A 783 10.16 -19.17 -17.37
N LEU A 784 10.63 -17.92 -17.20
CA LEU A 784 9.98 -16.76 -17.78
C LEU A 784 9.99 -16.81 -19.31
N ILE A 785 8.82 -16.61 -19.91
CA ILE A 785 8.63 -16.53 -21.35
C ILE A 785 8.55 -15.05 -21.73
N VAL A 786 9.52 -14.58 -22.52
CA VAL A 786 9.54 -13.21 -23.05
C VAL A 786 9.20 -13.25 -24.53
N LYS A 787 8.17 -12.50 -24.94
CA LYS A 787 7.73 -12.38 -26.33
C LYS A 787 7.78 -10.92 -26.75
N GLY A 788 8.67 -10.59 -27.68
CA GLY A 788 8.81 -9.25 -28.25
C GLY A 788 7.70 -8.90 -29.25
N ALA A 789 7.77 -7.71 -29.84
CA ALA A 789 6.88 -7.24 -30.89
C ALA A 789 6.90 -8.16 -32.13
N SER A 790 8.06 -8.70 -32.51
CA SER A 790 8.23 -9.62 -33.65
C SER A 790 7.31 -10.85 -33.56
N HIS A 791 7.18 -11.42 -32.36
CA HIS A 791 6.29 -12.56 -32.10
C HIS A 791 4.83 -12.23 -32.42
N TYR A 792 4.36 -11.06 -31.99
CA TYR A 792 2.96 -10.64 -32.19
C TYR A 792 2.68 -10.15 -33.62
N LEU A 793 3.69 -9.60 -34.28
CA LEU A 793 3.61 -9.13 -35.67
C LEU A 793 3.90 -10.22 -36.69
N GLN A 794 4.27 -11.43 -36.24
CA GLN A 794 4.64 -12.57 -37.08
C GLN A 794 5.78 -12.22 -38.06
N THR A 795 6.74 -11.42 -37.60
CA THR A 795 7.95 -11.09 -38.35
C THR A 795 9.16 -11.80 -37.75
N GLN A 796 10.19 -12.05 -38.55
CA GLN A 796 11.42 -12.68 -38.06
C GLN A 796 12.23 -11.77 -37.12
N PHE A 797 12.05 -10.46 -37.26
CA PHE A 797 12.81 -9.46 -36.54
C PHE A 797 12.00 -8.19 -36.36
N ASP A 798 12.07 -7.61 -35.17
CA ASP A 798 11.57 -6.28 -34.87
C ASP A 798 12.50 -5.62 -33.84
N ARG A 799 13.02 -4.43 -34.16
CA ARG A 799 13.92 -3.70 -33.26
C ARG A 799 13.25 -3.29 -31.95
N ARG A 800 11.93 -3.35 -31.84
CA ARG A 800 11.19 -3.02 -30.61
C ARG A 800 11.10 -4.19 -29.63
N ASP A 801 11.65 -5.36 -29.98
CA ASP A 801 11.64 -6.53 -29.11
C ASP A 801 12.30 -6.25 -27.76
N ILE A 802 11.64 -6.71 -26.70
CA ILE A 802 12.17 -6.67 -25.33
C ILE A 802 12.80 -8.00 -24.93
N GLY A 803 13.73 -7.96 -23.98
CA GLY A 803 14.36 -9.11 -23.34
C GLY A 803 14.20 -9.09 -21.82
N LEU A 804 14.99 -9.90 -21.11
CA LEU A 804 15.13 -9.81 -19.65
C LEU A 804 16.04 -8.64 -19.25
N ILE A 805 17.05 -8.32 -20.06
CA ILE A 805 17.92 -7.16 -19.89
C ILE A 805 17.65 -6.22 -21.06
N ASN A 806 17.31 -4.96 -20.79
CA ASN A 806 16.98 -3.98 -21.81
C ASN A 806 17.77 -2.70 -21.58
N PHE A 807 18.49 -2.24 -22.60
CA PHE A 807 19.22 -0.98 -22.59
C PHE A 807 18.49 0.06 -23.45
N GLY A 808 18.21 1.19 -22.82
CA GLY A 808 17.63 2.38 -23.45
C GLY A 808 18.70 3.32 -23.98
N ASP A 809 18.24 4.24 -24.80
CA ASP A 809 18.99 5.33 -25.41
C ASP A 809 18.22 6.62 -25.15
N GLY A 810 18.93 7.67 -24.77
CA GLY A 810 18.31 8.93 -24.40
C GLY A 810 18.54 10.06 -25.39
N ASN A 811 18.10 11.24 -24.97
CA ASN A 811 18.08 12.39 -25.86
C ASN A 811 19.43 13.11 -25.94
N HIS A 812 20.36 12.83 -25.04
CA HIS A 812 21.64 13.52 -25.01
C HIS A 812 22.66 12.90 -25.96
N PHE A 813 22.88 11.58 -25.90
CA PHE A 813 23.78 10.89 -26.82
C PHE A 813 23.37 11.13 -28.29
N SER A 814 22.07 11.00 -28.55
CA SER A 814 21.49 11.20 -29.88
C SER A 814 21.65 12.64 -30.39
N LYS A 815 21.74 13.66 -29.54
CA LYS A 815 22.07 15.04 -29.99
C LYS A 815 23.52 15.19 -30.38
N THR A 816 24.44 14.50 -29.71
CA THR A 816 25.88 14.66 -29.97
C THR A 816 26.33 13.93 -31.23
N THR A 817 25.67 12.83 -31.58
CA THR A 817 26.00 12.05 -32.77
C THR A 817 25.16 12.45 -33.99
N ASP A 818 24.41 13.56 -33.90
CA ASP A 818 23.38 13.95 -34.87
C ASP A 818 22.41 12.80 -35.20
N ARG A 819 22.10 11.98 -34.19
CA ARG A 819 21.22 10.79 -34.25
C ARG A 819 21.73 9.67 -35.16
N ASN A 820 22.99 9.70 -35.55
CA ASN A 820 23.60 8.69 -36.41
C ASN A 820 24.05 7.42 -35.66
N LEU A 821 24.17 7.51 -34.33
CA LEU A 821 24.61 6.41 -33.47
C LEU A 821 23.75 6.37 -32.22
N MET A 822 23.49 5.16 -31.72
CA MET A 822 22.75 4.90 -30.47
C MET A 822 23.66 4.14 -29.51
N GLU A 823 23.78 4.61 -28.27
CA GLU A 823 24.67 4.02 -27.27
C GLU A 823 24.16 2.66 -26.78
N ASN A 824 22.85 2.48 -26.70
CA ASN A 824 22.23 1.24 -26.23
C ASN A 824 22.67 0.00 -27.03
N THR A 825 22.89 0.16 -28.33
CA THR A 825 23.33 -0.91 -29.24
C THR A 825 24.75 -1.35 -28.89
N ILE A 826 25.65 -0.40 -28.62
CA ILE A 826 27.04 -0.66 -28.25
C ILE A 826 27.08 -1.39 -26.90
N VAL A 827 26.34 -0.87 -25.92
CA VAL A 827 26.24 -1.41 -24.56
C VAL A 827 25.70 -2.85 -24.57
N ALA A 828 24.60 -3.10 -25.28
CA ALA A 828 24.01 -4.43 -25.38
C ALA A 828 24.94 -5.44 -26.05
N GLN A 829 25.57 -5.08 -27.18
CA GLN A 829 26.52 -5.95 -27.88
C GLN A 829 27.74 -6.29 -27.02
N TYR A 830 28.29 -5.32 -26.31
CA TYR A 830 29.43 -5.55 -25.43
C TYR A 830 29.07 -6.48 -24.26
N LEU A 831 27.89 -6.30 -23.64
CA LEU A 831 27.43 -7.22 -22.60
C LEU A 831 27.23 -8.64 -23.13
N ARG A 832 26.63 -8.81 -24.31
CA ARG A 832 26.48 -10.14 -24.94
C ARG A 832 27.83 -10.80 -25.19
N LEU A 833 28.84 -10.05 -25.61
CA LEU A 833 30.21 -10.55 -25.79
C LEU A 833 30.83 -10.99 -24.46
N LEU A 834 30.70 -10.20 -23.39
CA LEU A 834 31.20 -10.58 -22.06
C LEU A 834 30.50 -11.84 -21.52
N LEU A 835 29.18 -11.93 -21.67
CA LEU A 835 28.40 -13.10 -21.25
C LEU A 835 28.77 -14.34 -22.06
N GLY A 836 28.94 -14.20 -23.38
CA GLY A 836 29.34 -15.29 -24.28
C GLY A 836 30.72 -15.87 -23.98
N GLN A 837 31.59 -15.14 -23.28
CA GLN A 837 32.87 -15.68 -22.79
C GLN A 837 32.71 -16.56 -21.54
N MET A 838 31.55 -16.54 -20.89
CA MET A 838 31.27 -17.40 -19.75
C MET A 838 30.85 -18.80 -20.25
N LYS A 839 31.42 -19.84 -19.65
CA LYS A 839 31.15 -21.26 -19.98
C LYS A 839 29.66 -21.61 -20.07
N LYS A 840 28.81 -20.93 -19.30
CA LYS A 840 27.36 -21.13 -19.30
C LYS A 840 26.70 -20.69 -20.61
N TRP A 841 27.15 -19.59 -21.21
CA TRP A 841 26.49 -18.94 -22.35
C TRP A 841 27.26 -19.06 -23.67
N GLU A 842 28.45 -19.65 -23.65
CA GLU A 842 29.34 -19.81 -24.82
C GLU A 842 28.65 -20.39 -26.06
N LYS A 843 27.69 -21.31 -25.86
CA LYS A 843 26.93 -21.97 -26.94
C LYS A 843 25.50 -21.44 -27.10
N GLU A 844 25.14 -20.41 -26.35
CA GLU A 844 23.76 -19.90 -26.22
C GLU A 844 23.62 -18.52 -26.88
N LYS A 845 24.34 -18.28 -27.99
CA LYS A 845 24.38 -16.96 -28.64
C LYS A 845 22.98 -16.44 -29.02
N ASP A 846 22.17 -17.28 -29.67
CA ASP A 846 20.82 -16.90 -30.10
C ASP A 846 19.91 -16.58 -28.90
N LEU A 847 20.10 -17.30 -27.79
CA LEU A 847 19.39 -17.04 -26.55
C LEU A 847 19.85 -15.72 -25.92
N LEU A 848 21.15 -15.42 -25.88
CA LEU A 848 21.66 -14.13 -25.42
C LEU A 848 21.14 -12.96 -26.28
N ASP A 849 21.09 -13.12 -27.60
CA ASP A 849 20.52 -12.13 -28.52
C ASP A 849 19.02 -11.92 -28.26
N ALA A 850 18.30 -12.94 -27.83
CA ALA A 850 16.88 -12.83 -27.45
C ALA A 850 16.67 -12.17 -26.07
N LEU A 851 17.53 -12.45 -25.09
CA LEU A 851 17.35 -12.05 -23.69
C LEU A 851 17.99 -10.69 -23.34
N VAL A 852 19.02 -10.26 -24.04
CA VAL A 852 19.66 -8.94 -23.88
C VAL A 852 19.28 -8.10 -25.08
N ARG A 853 18.49 -7.04 -24.89
CA ARG A 853 17.93 -6.23 -26.00
C ARG A 853 18.27 -4.76 -25.88
N ASP A 854 18.28 -4.11 -27.05
CA ASP A 854 18.48 -2.69 -27.30
C ASP A 854 17.28 -2.15 -28.12
N PRO A 855 16.08 -2.01 -27.50
CA PRO A 855 14.87 -1.70 -28.27
C PRO A 855 14.92 -0.35 -28.98
N ILE A 856 14.48 -0.24 -30.24
CA ILE A 856 14.44 1.03 -30.98
C ILE A 856 13.20 1.11 -31.86
N HIS A 857 12.55 2.28 -31.90
CA HIS A 857 11.52 2.66 -32.87
C HIS A 857 11.92 3.97 -33.57
N GLY A 858 12.40 3.86 -34.80
CA GLY A 858 13.00 5.01 -35.49
C GLY A 858 14.31 5.40 -34.81
N ASN A 859 14.36 6.58 -34.21
CA ASN A 859 15.51 7.11 -33.48
C ASN A 859 15.23 7.31 -31.97
N GLN A 860 14.27 6.57 -31.44
CA GLN A 860 13.86 6.64 -30.03
C GLN A 860 13.89 5.25 -29.41
N PHE A 861 14.31 5.17 -28.15
CA PHE A 861 14.13 3.97 -27.35
C PHE A 861 12.64 3.73 -27.08
N ILE A 862 12.08 2.73 -27.76
CA ILE A 862 10.73 2.22 -27.53
C ILE A 862 10.77 0.70 -27.68
N GLY A 863 10.47 -0.02 -26.61
CA GLY A 863 10.40 -1.48 -26.57
C GLY A 863 9.01 -1.97 -26.18
N TRP A 864 8.51 -2.98 -26.90
CA TRP A 864 7.23 -3.62 -26.63
C TRP A 864 7.36 -5.14 -26.54
N GLY A 865 6.57 -5.71 -25.66
CA GLY A 865 6.40 -7.16 -25.59
C GLY A 865 5.61 -7.57 -24.38
N THR A 866 5.74 -8.84 -24.03
CA THR A 866 5.09 -9.43 -22.87
C THR A 866 6.03 -10.36 -22.13
N VAL A 867 5.82 -10.47 -20.81
CA VAL A 867 6.52 -11.43 -19.95
C VAL A 867 5.49 -12.25 -19.18
N GLU A 868 5.70 -13.56 -19.17
CA GLU A 868 4.80 -14.53 -18.57
C GLU A 868 5.60 -15.53 -17.73
N ALA A 869 5.14 -15.80 -16.50
CA ALA A 869 5.62 -16.93 -15.70
C ALA A 869 4.91 -18.23 -16.13
N PRO A 870 5.51 -19.42 -16.00
CA PRO A 870 4.87 -20.68 -16.40
C PRO A 870 3.48 -20.87 -15.75
N GLY A 871 2.42 -20.89 -16.57
CA GLY A 871 1.04 -21.00 -16.09
C GLY A 871 0.52 -19.77 -15.32
N GLY A 872 1.25 -18.65 -15.38
CA GLY A 872 0.94 -17.39 -14.72
C GLY A 872 0.24 -16.38 -15.64
N TYR A 873 0.26 -15.12 -15.22
CA TYR A 873 -0.34 -14.01 -15.97
C TYR A 873 0.63 -13.44 -17.01
N VAL A 874 0.08 -13.00 -18.14
CA VAL A 874 0.84 -12.36 -19.21
C VAL A 874 0.87 -10.84 -18.99
N TRP A 875 1.98 -10.33 -18.47
CA TRP A 875 2.20 -8.90 -18.31
C TRP A 875 2.63 -8.27 -19.64
N ALA A 876 2.00 -7.15 -20.02
CA ALA A 876 2.44 -6.36 -21.16
C ALA A 876 3.47 -5.31 -20.74
N PHE A 877 4.41 -4.97 -21.61
CA PHE A 877 5.50 -4.04 -21.33
C PHE A 877 5.64 -2.98 -22.43
N ASP A 878 5.79 -1.73 -22.02
CA ASP A 878 6.09 -0.57 -22.87
C ASP A 878 7.24 0.22 -22.24
N LEU A 879 8.44 0.03 -22.77
CA LEU A 879 9.68 0.64 -22.30
C LEU A 879 9.99 1.85 -23.18
N ARG A 880 10.27 3.02 -22.61
CA ARG A 880 10.57 4.24 -23.37
C ARG A 880 11.67 5.07 -22.75
N SER A 881 12.31 5.93 -23.54
CA SER A 881 13.17 7.00 -23.01
C SER A 881 12.32 7.98 -22.21
N SER A 882 11.32 8.61 -22.85
CA SER A 882 10.58 9.74 -22.27
C SER A 882 9.06 9.51 -22.17
N PRO A 883 8.38 10.22 -21.25
CA PRO A 883 6.92 10.29 -21.22
C PRO A 883 6.32 10.85 -22.53
N THR A 884 5.14 10.36 -22.93
CA THR A 884 4.54 10.66 -24.25
C THR A 884 3.77 11.99 -24.34
N GLY A 885 3.75 12.82 -23.29
CA GLY A 885 2.95 14.05 -23.23
C GLY A 885 3.70 15.32 -23.66
N LEU A 886 3.02 16.26 -24.33
CA LEU A 886 3.56 17.59 -24.64
C LEU A 886 3.61 18.47 -23.36
N GLY A 887 4.81 18.96 -23.04
CA GLY A 887 5.11 19.72 -21.84
C GLY A 887 5.18 18.84 -20.58
N ILE A 888 5.96 19.24 -19.59
CA ILE A 888 6.22 18.44 -18.38
C ILE A 888 5.47 19.04 -17.19
N ASP A 889 4.99 18.19 -16.29
CA ASP A 889 4.62 18.59 -14.94
C ASP A 889 5.67 17.98 -14.01
N TRP A 890 6.60 18.81 -13.53
CA TRP A 890 7.68 18.34 -12.66
C TRP A 890 7.16 17.82 -11.32
N ASN A 891 5.96 18.22 -10.90
CA ASN A 891 5.34 17.80 -9.65
C ASN A 891 4.70 16.40 -9.74
N ASP A 892 4.30 15.98 -10.94
CA ASP A 892 3.75 14.66 -11.24
C ASP A 892 4.03 14.31 -12.72
N PRO A 893 5.18 13.67 -13.01
CA PRO A 893 5.60 13.39 -14.39
C PRO A 893 4.60 12.52 -15.18
N PHE A 894 3.76 11.73 -14.51
CA PHE A 894 2.78 10.85 -15.15
C PHE A 894 1.40 11.47 -15.35
N LEU A 895 1.12 12.65 -14.80
CA LEU A 895 -0.17 13.32 -14.96
C LEU A 895 -0.56 13.51 -16.43
N LYS A 896 0.36 14.04 -17.25
CA LYS A 896 0.10 14.27 -18.68
C LYS A 896 0.16 12.98 -19.49
N MET A 897 1.10 12.08 -19.17
CA MET A 897 1.27 10.81 -19.88
C MET A 897 0.02 9.93 -19.75
N SER A 898 -0.49 9.71 -18.54
CA SER A 898 -1.67 8.87 -18.32
C SER A 898 -2.92 9.44 -19.02
N ARG A 899 -3.10 10.77 -19.04
CA ARG A 899 -4.16 11.44 -19.81
C ARG A 899 -3.99 11.27 -21.32
N ASN A 900 -2.77 11.28 -21.83
CA ASN A 900 -2.50 11.08 -23.25
C ASN A 900 -2.74 9.63 -23.67
N ASP A 901 -2.28 8.67 -22.87
CA ASP A 901 -2.48 7.25 -23.15
C ASP A 901 -3.97 6.87 -23.18
N MET A 902 -4.78 7.47 -22.31
CA MET A 902 -6.25 7.35 -22.40
C MET A 902 -6.82 7.81 -23.75
N LYS A 903 -6.28 8.88 -24.34
CA LYS A 903 -6.73 9.38 -25.65
C LYS A 903 -6.25 8.50 -26.79
N ARG A 904 -5.04 7.92 -26.67
CA ARG A 904 -4.44 7.06 -27.69
C ARG A 904 -5.03 5.66 -27.72
N GLY A 905 -5.52 5.15 -26.59
CA GLY A 905 -6.00 3.78 -26.47
C GLY A 905 -4.88 2.76 -26.71
N ASN A 906 -5.25 1.58 -27.24
CA ASN A 906 -4.31 0.50 -27.53
C ASN A 906 -3.70 0.63 -28.93
N PHE A 907 -2.63 1.42 -29.05
CA PHE A 907 -1.94 1.65 -30.32
C PHE A 907 -1.06 0.47 -30.79
N THR A 908 -0.69 -0.47 -29.91
CA THR A 908 0.09 -1.66 -30.29
C THR A 908 -0.78 -2.81 -30.78
N ARG A 909 -2.09 -2.77 -30.49
CA ARG A 909 -3.09 -3.83 -30.72
C ARG A 909 -2.88 -5.07 -29.85
N PHE A 910 -1.65 -5.56 -29.65
CA PHE A 910 -1.39 -6.77 -28.85
C PHE A 910 -1.37 -6.58 -27.33
N PHE A 911 -1.50 -5.35 -26.80
CA PHE A 911 -1.74 -5.09 -25.37
C PHE A 911 -3.19 -5.34 -24.93
N GLU A 912 -4.08 -5.72 -25.84
CA GLU A 912 -5.48 -5.96 -25.53
C GLU A 912 -5.64 -7.00 -24.41
N ASN A 913 -6.54 -6.69 -23.46
CA ASN A 913 -6.86 -7.49 -22.27
C ASN A 913 -5.68 -7.80 -21.33
N LYS A 914 -4.57 -7.04 -21.42
CA LYS A 914 -3.40 -7.19 -20.55
C LYS A 914 -3.17 -5.92 -19.74
N TYR A 915 -2.76 -6.10 -18.50
CA TYR A 915 -2.29 -5.02 -17.66
C TYR A 915 -0.88 -4.63 -18.09
N THR A 916 -0.68 -3.36 -18.44
CA THR A 916 0.57 -2.90 -19.08
C THR A 916 1.50 -2.22 -18.08
N VAL A 917 2.74 -2.68 -18.00
CA VAL A 917 3.83 -2.05 -17.26
C VAL A 917 4.57 -1.09 -18.20
N LYS A 918 4.43 0.20 -17.92
CA LYS A 918 5.03 1.30 -18.69
C LYS A 918 6.22 1.84 -17.92
N VAL A 919 7.42 1.67 -18.46
CA VAL A 919 8.66 2.17 -17.84
C VAL A 919 9.21 3.31 -18.69
N VAL A 920 9.53 4.44 -18.07
CA VAL A 920 10.12 5.63 -18.70
C VAL A 920 11.31 6.12 -17.87
N GLY A 921 12.28 6.81 -18.50
CA GLY A 921 13.50 7.29 -17.82
C GLY A 921 13.64 8.81 -17.72
N ASP A 922 13.29 9.55 -18.78
CA ASP A 922 13.45 11.01 -18.87
C ASP A 922 12.55 11.73 -17.87
N LYS A 923 13.10 12.77 -17.21
CA LYS A 923 12.53 13.67 -16.17
C LYS A 923 13.16 13.62 -14.78
N HIS A 924 14.24 12.88 -14.53
CA HIS A 924 15.05 13.01 -13.32
C HIS A 924 14.28 12.97 -11.96
N PHE A 925 13.13 12.31 -11.91
CA PHE A 925 12.33 12.17 -10.70
C PHE A 925 11.84 10.73 -10.55
N TYR A 926 11.80 10.23 -9.32
CA TYR A 926 11.04 9.01 -9.03
C TYR A 926 9.56 9.30 -9.10
N THR A 927 8.82 8.53 -9.90
CA THR A 927 7.37 8.52 -9.77
C THR A 927 6.78 7.18 -10.16
N THR A 928 5.68 6.78 -9.53
CA THR A 928 4.87 5.64 -9.99
C THR A 928 3.39 5.96 -9.93
N GLN A 929 2.60 5.33 -10.80
CA GLN A 929 1.14 5.47 -10.85
C GLN A 929 0.49 4.13 -11.19
N CYS A 930 -0.51 3.72 -10.42
CA CYS A 930 -1.29 2.50 -10.66
C CYS A 930 -2.69 2.83 -11.17
N THR A 931 -3.00 2.55 -12.43
CA THR A 931 -4.34 2.79 -13.01
C THR A 931 -5.08 1.47 -13.21
N ALA A 932 -6.33 1.52 -13.69
CA ALA A 932 -7.10 0.30 -13.98
C ALA A 932 -6.46 -0.58 -15.08
N GLN A 933 -5.66 0.01 -15.97
CA GLN A 933 -5.16 -0.67 -17.18
C GLN A 933 -3.63 -0.76 -17.24
N ALA A 934 -2.94 0.10 -16.50
CA ALA A 934 -1.50 0.21 -16.58
C ALA A 934 -0.84 0.65 -15.27
N LEU A 935 0.36 0.12 -15.05
CA LEU A 935 1.32 0.57 -14.05
C LEU A 935 2.36 1.44 -14.77
N TYR A 936 2.51 2.68 -14.33
CA TYR A 936 3.54 3.61 -14.83
C TYR A 936 4.69 3.66 -13.83
N LEU A 937 5.92 3.52 -14.31
CA LEU A 937 7.15 3.45 -13.53
C LEU A 937 8.20 4.40 -14.10
N MET A 938 8.71 5.30 -13.26
CA MET A 938 9.90 6.09 -13.49
C MET A 938 10.76 5.90 -12.24
N GLY A 939 11.92 5.28 -12.41
CA GLY A 939 12.88 5.12 -11.34
C GLY A 939 13.41 6.47 -10.83
N PRO A 940 14.02 6.50 -9.64
CA PRO A 940 14.89 7.60 -9.27
C PRO A 940 16.09 7.68 -10.25
N PRO A 941 16.54 8.88 -10.67
CA PRO A 941 17.69 9.02 -11.57
C PRO A 941 19.02 8.59 -10.94
N GLY A 942 20.00 8.27 -11.79
CA GLY A 942 21.40 8.10 -11.38
C GLY A 942 22.17 9.41 -11.20
N THR A 943 21.59 10.54 -11.63
CA THR A 943 22.21 11.88 -11.67
C THR A 943 21.61 12.84 -10.66
N SER A 944 22.47 13.55 -9.94
CA SER A 944 22.04 14.70 -9.14
C SER A 944 21.76 15.90 -10.01
N THR A 945 21.04 16.87 -9.45
CA THR A 945 20.92 18.20 -10.07
C THR A 945 22.30 18.81 -10.07
N ASP A 946 22.88 18.99 -11.26
CA ASP A 946 24.18 19.65 -11.36
C ASP A 946 24.07 21.13 -10.96
N VAL A 947 25.23 21.75 -10.72
CA VAL A 947 25.35 23.16 -10.28
C VAL A 947 24.69 24.15 -11.24
N TYR A 948 24.39 23.76 -12.48
CA TYR A 948 23.71 24.61 -13.45
C TYR A 948 22.21 24.31 -13.53
N GLY A 949 21.80 23.10 -13.18
CA GLY A 949 20.41 22.71 -12.96
C GLY A 949 19.78 23.42 -11.77
N GLU A 950 20.58 23.76 -10.76
CA GLU A 950 20.16 24.58 -9.60
C GLU A 950 19.62 25.96 -9.99
N LEU A 951 19.93 26.46 -11.20
CA LEU A 951 19.48 27.77 -11.69
C LEU A 951 18.01 27.81 -12.15
N GLY A 952 17.28 26.68 -12.14
CA GLY A 952 15.88 26.69 -12.57
C GLY A 952 15.09 25.40 -12.44
N PHE A 953 15.70 24.30 -11.98
CA PHE A 953 15.02 23.01 -11.82
C PHE A 953 14.89 22.60 -10.36
N PRO A 954 13.82 21.89 -9.98
CA PRO A 954 13.73 21.29 -8.65
C PRO A 954 14.83 20.23 -8.47
N PRO A 955 15.34 20.02 -7.23
CA PRO A 955 16.36 19.02 -6.97
C PRO A 955 15.91 17.60 -7.30
N ASN A 956 16.76 16.86 -8.01
CA ASN A 956 16.56 15.46 -8.38
C ASN A 956 16.57 14.59 -7.12
N ASN A 957 15.76 13.52 -7.11
CA ASN A 957 15.79 12.53 -6.04
C ASN A 957 16.52 11.26 -6.53
N THR A 958 17.82 11.18 -6.33
CA THR A 958 18.63 10.10 -6.92
C THR A 958 18.44 8.75 -6.23
N GLY A 959 18.67 7.65 -6.96
CA GLY A 959 18.53 6.30 -6.42
C GLY A 959 18.28 5.23 -7.49
N ILE A 960 17.60 4.15 -7.10
CA ILE A 960 17.17 3.06 -7.99
C ILE A 960 15.83 2.48 -7.54
N LEU A 961 15.14 1.74 -8.41
CA LEU A 961 13.82 1.16 -8.12
C LEU A 961 13.81 -0.35 -8.36
N PHE A 962 13.27 -1.10 -7.39
CA PHE A 962 12.81 -2.47 -7.62
C PHE A 962 11.28 -2.53 -7.62
N VAL A 963 10.72 -3.34 -8.50
CA VAL A 963 9.27 -3.58 -8.59
C VAL A 963 8.99 -5.07 -8.57
N GLY A 964 8.10 -5.51 -7.67
CA GLY A 964 7.59 -6.88 -7.63
C GLY A 964 6.22 -6.95 -8.28
N LEU A 965 6.11 -7.70 -9.37
CA LEU A 965 4.84 -7.99 -10.05
C LEU A 965 4.35 -9.40 -9.64
N PRO A 966 3.11 -9.55 -9.14
CA PRO A 966 2.59 -10.87 -8.83
C PRO A 966 2.58 -11.76 -10.07
N ALA A 967 3.15 -12.97 -9.97
CA ALA A 967 3.28 -13.89 -11.10
C ALA A 967 1.91 -14.32 -11.67
N GLU A 968 0.88 -14.36 -10.82
CA GLU A 968 -0.51 -14.68 -11.19
C GLU A 968 -1.34 -13.45 -11.63
N GLY A 969 -0.74 -12.26 -11.73
CA GLY A 969 -1.39 -11.05 -12.23
C GLY A 969 -1.79 -10.03 -11.14
N PRO A 970 -2.23 -8.82 -11.54
CA PRO A 970 -2.50 -7.71 -10.61
C PRO A 970 -3.61 -8.01 -9.59
N ASP A 971 -4.51 -8.93 -9.89
CA ASP A 971 -5.62 -9.33 -9.01
C ASP A 971 -5.27 -10.50 -8.08
N ALA A 972 -4.02 -10.99 -8.13
CA ALA A 972 -3.59 -12.14 -7.33
C ALA A 972 -2.83 -11.77 -6.05
N GLY A 973 -2.30 -10.54 -5.97
CA GLY A 973 -1.52 -10.06 -4.84
C GLY A 973 -1.12 -8.59 -5.01
N PRO A 974 -0.41 -8.00 -4.03
CA PRO A 974 -0.04 -6.60 -4.10
C PRO A 974 1.10 -6.34 -5.09
N ILE A 975 1.10 -5.17 -5.74
CA ILE A 975 2.27 -4.67 -6.46
C ILE A 975 3.23 -4.05 -5.43
N LEU A 976 4.51 -4.44 -5.50
CA LEU A 976 5.53 -4.03 -4.53
C LEU A 976 6.39 -2.90 -5.10
N PHE A 977 6.42 -1.74 -4.43
CA PHE A 977 7.30 -0.61 -4.77
C PHE A 977 8.45 -0.53 -3.78
N ARG A 978 9.68 -0.60 -4.30
CA ARG A 978 10.89 -0.72 -3.48
C ARG A 978 11.97 0.26 -3.97
N PRO A 979 11.78 1.58 -3.80
CA PRO A 979 12.81 2.54 -4.09
C PRO A 979 13.96 2.43 -3.07
N LEU A 980 15.19 2.55 -3.54
CA LEU A 980 16.37 2.81 -2.71
C LEU A 980 16.93 4.16 -3.12
N LEU A 981 16.57 5.19 -2.35
CA LEU A 981 17.02 6.57 -2.58
C LEU A 981 18.44 6.78 -2.04
N TYR A 982 19.10 7.83 -2.51
CA TYR A 982 20.50 8.14 -2.24
C TYR A 982 20.88 8.08 -0.76
N ASP A 983 20.09 8.73 0.10
CA ASP A 983 20.34 8.79 1.54
C ASP A 983 20.37 7.39 2.16
N ARG A 984 19.46 6.50 1.73
CA ARG A 984 19.44 5.10 2.19
C ARG A 984 20.60 4.29 1.66
N LEU A 985 20.92 4.41 0.37
CA LEU A 985 22.08 3.72 -0.21
C LEU A 985 23.37 4.15 0.50
N ARG A 986 23.51 5.45 0.77
CA ARG A 986 24.65 6.01 1.49
C ARG A 986 24.77 5.44 2.90
N GLU A 987 23.67 5.39 3.66
CA GLU A 987 23.65 4.76 4.99
C GLU A 987 24.12 3.29 4.95
N TYR A 988 23.69 2.49 3.95
CA TYR A 988 24.11 1.08 3.86
C TYR A 988 25.56 0.90 3.43
N ILE A 989 26.07 1.76 2.54
CA ILE A 989 27.43 1.65 1.99
C ILE A 989 28.48 2.24 2.93
N GLU A 990 28.27 3.47 3.41
CA GLU A 990 29.25 4.18 4.25
C GLU A 990 29.24 3.65 5.70
N GLU A 991 28.06 3.41 6.27
CA GLU A 991 27.95 2.91 7.66
C GLU A 991 28.00 1.37 7.75
N LYS A 992 28.16 0.68 6.62
CA LYS A 992 28.30 -0.79 6.51
C LYS A 992 27.17 -1.58 7.20
N LYS A 993 25.94 -1.04 7.18
CA LYS A 993 24.77 -1.71 7.74
C LYS A 993 24.42 -2.98 6.94
N PRO A 994 23.98 -4.07 7.60
CA PRO A 994 23.52 -5.27 6.91
C PRO A 994 22.21 -4.98 6.15
N PHE A 995 22.09 -5.50 4.93
CA PHE A 995 20.89 -5.37 4.10
C PHE A 995 20.15 -6.70 3.99
N ASP A 996 18.83 -6.69 4.19
CA ASP A 996 17.99 -7.88 4.19
C ASP A 996 17.19 -7.99 2.89
N TRP A 997 17.76 -8.69 1.91
CA TRP A 997 17.15 -8.84 0.59
C TRP A 997 15.89 -9.68 0.57
N ASP A 998 15.76 -10.67 1.45
CA ASP A 998 14.58 -11.54 1.48
C ASP A 998 13.37 -10.81 2.06
N SER A 999 13.60 -9.90 3.01
CA SER A 999 12.56 -8.99 3.49
C SER A 999 12.22 -7.89 2.47
N PHE A 1000 13.21 -7.36 1.75
CA PHE A 1000 13.03 -6.29 0.78
C PHE A 1000 12.36 -6.76 -0.52
N LEU A 1001 12.78 -7.92 -1.04
CA LEU A 1001 12.27 -8.62 -2.24
C LEU A 1001 11.75 -10.02 -1.87
N PRO A 1002 10.61 -10.11 -1.16
CA PRO A 1002 10.06 -11.37 -0.69
C PRO A 1002 9.53 -12.28 -1.81
N ASN A 1003 9.71 -13.59 -1.64
CA ASN A 1003 9.11 -14.62 -2.50
C ASN A 1003 9.36 -14.42 -4.02
N PRO A 1004 10.62 -14.29 -4.48
CA PRO A 1004 10.91 -14.36 -5.91
C PRO A 1004 10.46 -15.72 -6.48
N LEU A 1005 10.07 -15.72 -7.77
CA LEU A 1005 9.48 -16.87 -8.48
C LEU A 1005 10.32 -18.16 -8.43
#